data_AF-A0A3D2C7Y6-F1
#
_entry.id   AF-A0A3D2C7Y6-F1
#
_cell.length_a   1.000
_cell.length_b   1.000
_cell.length_c   1.000
_cell.angle_alpha   90.00
_cell.angle_beta   90.00
_cell.angle_gamma   90.00
#
_symmetry.space_group_name_H-M   'P 1'
#
loop_
_entity.id
_entity.type
_entity.pdbx_description
1 polymer ?
#
loop_
_entity_poly.entity_id
_entity_poly.type
_entity_poly.pdbx_seq_one_letter_code
_entity_poly.pdbx_strand_id
1 'polypeptide(L)'
;MSRNLWWMSPVALSIACAPYPEGLRATPPGDGPEVRVDWDAEPLPDIPYPNDLATTVDRHSPTGLRLNVSIASNTWVEEKARRKINELYGFGIYSPVAVGFSKPLDLDDLAERHALDTKVGADQYADDVVFLIDITPSSPEFKQLIPIDMGQGRYPMDAANGDRYFANDTRAGHPSVIFDTVDEDLNGNGVLDWGEDTDNDGTLDKPNVYPEGAEDVRENLLSWYERETNTLIFRPVRPLRERTTYAVVVTEGVLGEDGQPVRSPWEYVHHLRQTEALAPVPDALSAVGMGLDDIAYAWTYTTGSITADLVNVRRGLKGEGPLARLDAAFPEGVREALETNELDGGDPINLPVESLIGTLADLGLFSGDSADALVDNYTAFGDRVVGGAFHTPNFFGDLDHGPAPWPLVDDHNDYWQVDSWNNHYEARSERIPFTCVVPKGVAQPAPVVQFGHGYGSSRFDFLGFAWAMNRMGMAACAFDYPGHGPTVSADELDLILAVLEPTGLMPFYEHLVDSRYRDLDYDGEFDSGGDQWSADAFHTRDMVRQAAVDHAQFLDSLMACGETTWTLPDGSTGMSCDWDGDGTPDIGGPEVSYNVIGGSLGGINTAVAAGVVDEVDAWAPVVPGGGLLDVAFRTEIGGAVEAMHGRLMSPLILGLPGDDGTLQVVQLVNTVMDMRVVPIATLTDFPAGGRIVVENLANGVVHEGYIPESGTFRVGIPADAASPWEKAQLAGAPAEGFDRPLGDDPSPYTIDDPTLAGDPLVVRLETVDGQVVHELDTWEEQVTFQGVNYPAGSTLVAAAEGLGHIRATPEVRRIGFVFSAILEPGDPIAYARGFTEEPLPGTNGQPRNVLVVPTPGDTIVNASTGVALARAAGWIPDAVDPRYGMSIDQWLVERKVIQGLEQYGPYICANGEPCLFDADDLDRGRDGTDAPSDAPLRLTQSSSSGLSGMRLPYVSQRGSHGFVTPRPSDPFDTATFATMQIASYFASGGTELSDQLCLEDASCEWIPQLPGDTAGGDR
;
A
#
# COMPACT_ATOMS: atom_id res chain seq x y z
N MET A 1 76.12 -44.51 -14.73
CA MET A 1 75.92 -43.33 -13.86
C MET A 1 74.42 -43.05 -13.86
N SER A 2 73.52 -43.66 -13.06
CA SER A 2 73.37 -43.85 -11.59
C SER A 2 73.19 -42.53 -10.84
N ARG A 3 71.97 -42.15 -10.41
CA ARG A 3 71.42 -42.17 -9.02
C ARG A 3 70.61 -40.86 -8.88
N ASN A 4 69.43 -40.70 -8.29
CA ASN A 4 68.63 -41.40 -7.28
C ASN A 4 67.14 -41.18 -7.60
N LEU A 5 66.33 -42.25 -7.58
CA LEU A 5 64.86 -42.15 -7.51
C LEU A 5 64.47 -42.49 -6.07
N TRP A 6 64.02 -41.48 -5.31
CA TRP A 6 63.47 -41.69 -3.98
C TRP A 6 62.06 -42.26 -4.11
N TRP A 7 61.88 -43.49 -3.64
CA TRP A 7 60.59 -44.10 -3.37
C TRP A 7 60.07 -43.51 -2.04
N MET A 8 59.02 -42.68 -2.09
CA MET A 8 58.21 -42.39 -0.91
C MET A 8 57.15 -43.47 -0.77
N SER A 9 57.07 -44.04 0.44
CA SER A 9 56.04 -45.00 0.86
C SER A 9 54.64 -44.37 0.89
N PRO A 10 53.56 -45.15 0.70
CA PRO A 10 52.20 -44.71 0.94
C PRO A 10 51.89 -44.85 2.44
N VAL A 11 51.74 -43.73 3.15
CA VAL A 11 51.18 -43.69 4.50
C VAL A 11 50.18 -42.53 4.55
N ALA A 12 49.03 -42.82 5.17
CA ALA A 12 47.94 -41.92 5.57
C ALA A 12 46.89 -41.57 4.50
N LEU A 13 46.00 -42.51 4.21
CA LEU A 13 44.57 -42.18 4.12
C LEU A 13 43.99 -42.29 5.55
N SER A 14 44.13 -41.21 6.31
CA SER A 14 43.27 -40.98 7.48
C SER A 14 41.90 -40.55 6.94
N ILE A 15 40.92 -41.43 7.13
CA ILE A 15 39.50 -41.10 7.01
C ILE A 15 39.24 -40.02 8.06
N ALA A 16 39.17 -38.76 7.64
CA ALA A 16 38.60 -37.69 8.44
C ALA A 16 37.08 -37.85 8.38
N CYS A 17 36.51 -38.66 9.28
CA CYS A 17 35.09 -38.51 9.60
C CYS A 17 34.97 -37.16 10.32
N ALA A 18 34.34 -36.18 9.69
CA ALA A 18 33.87 -35.02 10.43
C ALA A 18 32.96 -35.51 11.57
N PRO A 19 33.05 -34.94 12.79
CA PRO A 19 32.10 -35.27 13.85
C PRO A 19 30.67 -34.99 13.38
N TYR A 20 29.71 -35.73 13.90
CA TYR A 20 28.29 -35.45 13.65
C TYR A 20 28.01 -34.01 14.12
N PRO A 21 27.34 -33.17 13.32
CA PRO A 21 27.05 -31.80 13.73
C PRO A 21 26.20 -31.80 15.01
N GLU A 22 26.64 -31.06 16.03
CA GLU A 22 25.91 -30.86 17.29
C GLU A 22 25.28 -29.46 17.29
N GLY A 23 24.03 -29.33 17.74
CA GLY A 23 23.36 -28.05 17.96
C GLY A 23 23.75 -27.40 19.30
N LEU A 24 23.22 -26.20 19.57
CA LEU A 24 23.57 -25.42 20.78
C LEU A 24 23.10 -26.12 22.07
N ARG A 25 21.87 -26.61 22.09
CA ARG A 25 21.24 -27.32 23.23
C ARG A 25 20.31 -28.41 22.71
N ALA A 26 20.39 -29.60 23.31
CA ALA A 26 19.45 -30.69 23.02
C ALA A 26 18.05 -30.31 23.48
N THR A 27 17.03 -30.61 22.67
CA THR A 27 15.63 -30.35 23.01
C THR A 27 15.27 -31.07 24.31
N PRO A 28 14.79 -30.37 25.35
CA PRO A 28 14.37 -31.00 26.58
C PRO A 28 13.26 -32.04 26.36
N PRO A 29 13.24 -33.15 27.10
CA PRO A 29 12.12 -34.10 27.06
C PRO A 29 10.85 -33.44 27.63
N GLY A 30 9.69 -33.77 27.08
CA GLY A 30 8.40 -33.24 27.54
C GLY A 30 7.28 -33.52 26.54
N ASP A 31 6.05 -33.18 26.90
CA ASP A 31 4.86 -33.39 26.07
C ASP A 31 4.13 -32.08 25.74
N GLY A 32 4.75 -30.92 25.96
CA GLY A 32 4.17 -29.60 25.66
C GLY A 32 4.00 -29.33 24.16
N PRO A 33 3.44 -28.18 23.78
CA PRO A 33 3.17 -27.84 22.37
C PRO A 33 4.46 -27.85 21.55
N GLU A 34 4.47 -28.60 20.45
CA GLU A 34 5.63 -28.71 19.56
C GLU A 34 5.51 -27.69 18.42
N VAL A 35 6.58 -26.98 18.09
CA VAL A 35 6.60 -26.06 16.94
C VAL A 35 6.36 -26.85 15.65
N ARG A 36 5.43 -26.38 14.83
CA ARG A 36 5.02 -27.00 13.58
C ARG A 36 6.03 -26.68 12.46
N VAL A 37 6.38 -27.72 11.71
CA VAL A 37 7.19 -27.62 10.50
C VAL A 37 6.65 -28.64 9.49
N ASP A 38 5.90 -28.14 8.52
CA ASP A 38 5.38 -28.90 7.40
C ASP A 38 5.82 -28.26 6.08
N TRP A 39 6.73 -28.93 5.38
CA TRP A 39 7.27 -28.47 4.10
C TRP A 39 6.32 -28.70 2.93
N ASP A 40 5.39 -29.65 3.09
CA ASP A 40 4.49 -30.12 2.05
C ASP A 40 3.09 -29.50 2.20
N ALA A 41 2.89 -28.60 3.17
CA ALA A 41 1.66 -27.84 3.32
C ALA A 41 1.41 -26.96 2.07
N GLU A 42 0.15 -26.92 1.65
CA GLU A 42 -0.34 -26.12 0.53
C GLU A 42 -1.15 -24.91 1.06
N PRO A 43 -1.22 -23.80 0.30
CA PRO A 43 -0.46 -23.51 -0.92
C PRO A 43 1.02 -23.20 -0.65
N LEU A 44 1.36 -22.79 0.58
CA LEU A 44 2.72 -22.49 1.05
C LEU A 44 3.09 -23.32 2.28
N PRO A 45 4.39 -23.66 2.47
CA PRO A 45 4.85 -24.40 3.64
C PRO A 45 4.42 -23.78 4.98
N ASP A 46 4.06 -24.62 5.94
CA ASP A 46 3.69 -24.24 7.30
C ASP A 46 4.91 -24.46 8.21
N ILE A 47 5.78 -23.46 8.18
CA ILE A 47 6.99 -23.38 9.00
C ILE A 47 7.00 -22.03 9.70
N PRO A 48 7.80 -21.85 10.78
CA PRO A 48 7.98 -20.51 11.34
C PRO A 48 8.36 -19.54 10.23
N TYR A 49 7.60 -18.45 10.09
CA TYR A 49 7.78 -17.44 9.06
C TYR A 49 8.20 -16.11 9.71
N PRO A 50 9.10 -15.34 9.11
CA PRO A 50 10.08 -15.73 8.08
C PRO A 50 11.14 -16.70 8.63
N ASN A 51 11.84 -17.45 7.74
CA ASN A 51 12.89 -18.39 8.15
C ASN A 51 13.89 -18.71 7.04
N ASP A 52 15.20 -18.59 7.34
CA ASP A 52 16.29 -18.86 6.40
C ASP A 52 16.31 -20.29 5.86
N LEU A 53 15.60 -21.23 6.49
CA LEU A 53 15.45 -22.58 5.94
C LEU A 53 14.66 -22.60 4.62
N ALA A 54 13.78 -21.62 4.39
CA ALA A 54 13.07 -21.38 3.13
C ALA A 54 13.87 -20.54 2.12
N THR A 55 15.20 -20.49 2.27
CA THR A 55 16.10 -19.79 1.35
C THR A 55 17.13 -20.73 0.73
N THR A 56 17.65 -20.31 -0.43
CA THR A 56 18.81 -20.92 -1.08
C THR A 56 19.98 -19.94 -1.12
N VAL A 57 21.20 -20.47 -1.13
CA VAL A 57 22.42 -19.66 -1.22
C VAL A 57 22.58 -19.14 -2.65
N ASP A 58 22.74 -17.82 -2.80
CA ASP A 58 23.07 -17.17 -4.06
C ASP A 58 24.12 -16.08 -3.86
N ARG A 59 25.28 -16.24 -4.51
CA ARG A 59 26.39 -15.28 -4.46
C ARG A 59 26.12 -13.98 -5.24
N HIS A 60 25.10 -13.97 -6.10
CA HIS A 60 24.69 -12.78 -6.85
C HIS A 60 23.54 -12.06 -6.14
N SER A 61 23.18 -12.47 -4.91
CA SER A 61 22.31 -11.72 -4.01
C SER A 61 23.14 -10.85 -3.06
N PRO A 62 22.72 -9.62 -2.74
CA PRO A 62 23.36 -8.77 -1.74
C PRO A 62 23.37 -9.35 -0.32
N THR A 63 22.47 -10.29 0.00
CA THR A 63 22.44 -10.98 1.32
C THR A 63 23.16 -12.34 1.29
N GLY A 64 23.54 -12.82 0.10
CA GLY A 64 24.01 -14.19 -0.10
C GLY A 64 22.88 -15.24 -0.14
N LEU A 65 21.62 -14.82 0.00
CA LEU A 65 20.43 -15.68 0.02
C LEU A 65 19.36 -15.21 -0.98
N ARG A 66 18.53 -16.12 -1.46
CA ARG A 66 17.27 -15.84 -2.15
C ARG A 66 16.16 -16.67 -1.56
N LEU A 67 14.94 -16.13 -1.56
CA LEU A 67 13.77 -16.92 -1.21
C LEU A 67 13.64 -18.12 -2.15
N ASN A 68 13.08 -19.22 -1.61
CA ASN A 68 12.94 -20.47 -2.34
C ASN A 68 11.57 -21.08 -2.04
N VAL A 69 10.54 -20.56 -2.72
CA VAL A 69 9.17 -21.05 -2.70
C VAL A 69 8.91 -21.97 -3.89
N SER A 70 8.07 -22.99 -3.69
CA SER A 70 7.63 -23.89 -4.77
C SER A 70 6.83 -23.10 -5.80
N ILE A 71 7.17 -23.21 -7.09
CA ILE A 71 6.44 -22.51 -8.16
C ILE A 71 5.14 -23.21 -8.58
N ALA A 72 4.95 -24.48 -8.21
CA ALA A 72 3.75 -25.22 -8.56
C ALA A 72 2.54 -24.66 -7.81
N SER A 73 1.46 -24.39 -8.54
CA SER A 73 0.20 -23.81 -8.04
C SER A 73 -0.97 -24.18 -8.96
N ASN A 74 -2.19 -23.80 -8.57
CA ASN A 74 -3.42 -24.12 -9.30
C ASN A 74 -3.70 -23.18 -10.49
N THR A 75 -3.04 -22.02 -10.54
CA THR A 75 -3.23 -20.96 -11.55
C THR A 75 -1.87 -20.48 -12.07
N TRP A 76 -1.80 -20.06 -13.34
CA TRP A 76 -0.56 -19.47 -13.87
C TRP A 76 -0.27 -18.10 -13.23
N VAL A 77 -1.29 -17.38 -12.78
CA VAL A 77 -1.15 -16.11 -12.03
C VAL A 77 -0.32 -16.33 -10.77
N GLU A 78 -0.68 -17.33 -9.97
CA GLU A 78 0.07 -17.67 -8.77
C GLU A 78 1.46 -18.19 -9.11
N GLU A 79 1.61 -19.02 -10.15
CA GLU A 79 2.92 -19.48 -10.61
C GLU A 79 3.85 -18.31 -10.97
N LYS A 80 3.35 -17.30 -11.70
CA LYS A 80 4.12 -16.08 -12.03
C LYS A 80 4.49 -15.31 -10.77
N ALA A 81 3.57 -15.10 -9.84
CA ALA A 81 3.86 -14.43 -8.56
C ALA A 81 4.96 -15.17 -7.77
N ARG A 82 4.88 -16.50 -7.69
CA ARG A 82 5.89 -17.32 -6.99
C ARG A 82 7.25 -17.33 -7.70
N ARG A 83 7.28 -17.18 -9.03
CA ARG A 83 8.53 -16.94 -9.78
C ARG A 83 9.16 -15.60 -9.39
N LYS A 84 8.36 -14.52 -9.35
CA LYS A 84 8.81 -13.19 -8.90
C LYS A 84 9.30 -13.22 -7.43
N ILE A 85 8.64 -13.96 -6.53
CA ILE A 85 9.07 -14.14 -5.12
C ILE A 85 10.47 -14.73 -5.02
N ASN A 86 10.83 -15.69 -5.88
CA ASN A 86 12.16 -16.29 -5.90
C ASN A 86 13.27 -15.34 -6.42
N GLU A 87 12.92 -14.13 -6.85
CA GLU A 87 13.88 -13.06 -7.16
C GLU A 87 14.24 -12.21 -5.94
N LEU A 88 13.46 -12.28 -4.85
CA LEU A 88 13.69 -11.50 -3.64
C LEU A 88 14.96 -11.93 -2.90
N TYR A 89 15.73 -10.93 -2.46
CA TYR A 89 17.03 -11.10 -1.79
C TYR A 89 16.93 -11.40 -0.30
N GLY A 90 15.75 -11.66 0.25
CA GLY A 90 15.53 -11.93 1.68
C GLY A 90 14.09 -11.63 2.06
N PHE A 91 13.82 -11.66 3.36
CA PHE A 91 12.49 -11.39 3.91
C PHE A 91 12.28 -9.90 4.20
N GLY A 92 11.03 -9.52 4.50
CA GLY A 92 10.70 -8.15 4.87
C GLY A 92 11.33 -7.68 6.19
N ILE A 93 11.44 -6.37 6.35
CA ILE A 93 11.90 -5.63 7.52
C ILE A 93 10.76 -5.20 8.46
N TYR A 94 9.50 -5.28 8.03
CA TYR A 94 8.34 -4.87 8.83
C TYR A 94 7.17 -5.88 8.81
N SER A 95 7.33 -6.92 7.99
CA SER A 95 6.39 -8.03 7.82
C SER A 95 6.16 -8.82 9.13
N PRO A 96 4.98 -9.44 9.30
CA PRO A 96 4.70 -10.29 10.46
C PRO A 96 5.62 -11.51 10.59
N VAL A 97 5.87 -11.88 11.85
CA VAL A 97 6.52 -13.11 12.27
C VAL A 97 5.44 -14.05 12.83
N ALA A 98 5.40 -15.29 12.36
CA ALA A 98 4.41 -16.28 12.74
C ALA A 98 5.06 -17.62 13.08
N VAL A 99 4.55 -18.30 14.12
CA VAL A 99 4.99 -19.64 14.52
C VAL A 99 3.82 -20.48 15.02
N GLY A 100 3.55 -21.58 14.32
CA GLY A 100 2.48 -22.53 14.65
C GLY A 100 2.92 -23.58 15.67
N PHE A 101 1.98 -24.07 16.46
CA PHE A 101 2.20 -25.11 17.46
C PHE A 101 1.20 -26.27 17.32
N SER A 102 1.61 -27.47 17.74
CA SER A 102 0.76 -28.67 17.67
C SER A 102 -0.38 -28.71 18.70
N LYS A 103 -0.41 -27.77 19.65
CA LYS A 103 -1.41 -27.63 20.71
C LYS A 103 -1.64 -26.15 21.06
N PRO A 104 -2.79 -25.80 21.66
CA PRO A 104 -3.06 -24.46 22.16
C PRO A 104 -2.05 -23.98 23.21
N LEU A 105 -1.84 -22.67 23.26
CA LEU A 105 -0.97 -21.99 24.22
C LEU A 105 -1.78 -21.40 25.38
N ASP A 106 -1.12 -21.21 26.53
CA ASP A 106 -1.67 -20.44 27.65
C ASP A 106 -1.67 -18.94 27.29
N LEU A 107 -2.81 -18.47 26.78
CA LEU A 107 -2.97 -17.08 26.33
C LEU A 107 -3.02 -16.09 27.50
N ASP A 108 -3.42 -16.51 28.69
CA ASP A 108 -3.47 -15.63 29.86
C ASP A 108 -2.04 -15.24 30.30
N ASP A 109 -1.12 -16.22 30.39
CA ASP A 109 0.30 -15.96 30.71
C ASP A 109 0.98 -15.14 29.61
N LEU A 110 0.71 -15.43 28.33
CA LEU A 110 1.25 -14.65 27.21
C LEU A 110 0.75 -13.20 27.21
N ALA A 111 -0.54 -12.97 27.47
CA ALA A 111 -1.11 -11.64 27.51
C ALA A 111 -0.55 -10.81 28.66
N GLU A 112 -0.38 -11.38 29.87
CA GLU A 112 0.19 -10.68 31.02
C GLU A 112 1.63 -10.20 30.77
N ARG A 113 2.42 -11.00 30.04
CA ARG A 113 3.83 -10.69 29.74
C ARG A 113 4.02 -9.76 28.55
N HIS A 114 3.09 -9.74 27.60
CA HIS A 114 3.27 -9.01 26.34
C HIS A 114 2.09 -8.09 26.01
N ALA A 115 0.94 -8.64 25.63
CA ALA A 115 -0.18 -7.86 25.08
C ALA A 115 -0.69 -6.77 26.05
N LEU A 116 -0.61 -7.05 27.35
CA LEU A 116 -1.00 -6.14 28.43
C LEU A 116 0.22 -5.50 29.13
N ASP A 117 1.42 -5.67 28.59
CA ASP A 117 2.63 -5.10 29.17
C ASP A 117 2.72 -3.60 28.88
N THR A 118 2.93 -2.83 29.95
CA THR A 118 3.04 -1.37 29.91
C THR A 118 4.45 -0.90 30.31
N LYS A 119 5.40 -1.82 30.47
CA LYS A 119 6.80 -1.49 30.75
C LYS A 119 7.43 -0.84 29.51
N VAL A 120 8.48 -0.05 29.74
CA VAL A 120 9.17 0.73 28.68
C VAL A 120 10.67 0.57 28.80
N GLY A 121 11.40 0.83 27.71
CA GLY A 121 12.86 0.79 27.72
C GLY A 121 13.40 -0.60 28.05
N ALA A 122 14.43 -0.70 28.89
CA ALA A 122 15.04 -2.00 29.20
C ALA A 122 14.13 -2.92 30.05
N ASP A 123 13.21 -2.33 30.83
CA ASP A 123 12.33 -3.09 31.71
C ASP A 123 11.23 -3.83 30.93
N GLN A 124 10.96 -3.45 29.67
CA GLN A 124 10.00 -4.15 28.79
C GLN A 124 10.39 -5.62 28.61
N TYR A 125 11.68 -5.93 28.56
CA TYR A 125 12.16 -7.28 28.30
C TYR A 125 12.29 -8.17 29.54
N ALA A 126 11.92 -7.69 30.73
CA ALA A 126 12.29 -8.33 32.00
C ALA A 126 11.61 -9.69 32.23
N ASP A 127 10.42 -9.88 31.67
CA ASP A 127 9.56 -11.05 31.79
C ASP A 127 9.04 -11.58 30.45
N ASP A 128 9.48 -11.00 29.34
CA ASP A 128 9.25 -11.46 27.98
C ASP A 128 9.65 -12.93 27.80
N VAL A 129 8.84 -13.65 27.03
CA VAL A 129 9.06 -15.06 26.69
C VAL A 129 9.31 -15.30 25.20
N VAL A 130 9.23 -14.25 24.39
CA VAL A 130 9.52 -14.26 22.95
C VAL A 130 10.41 -13.08 22.65
N PHE A 131 11.52 -13.31 21.93
CA PHE A 131 12.50 -12.28 21.63
C PHE A 131 12.86 -12.25 20.15
N LEU A 132 13.06 -11.05 19.63
CA LEU A 132 13.71 -10.79 18.35
C LEU A 132 15.08 -10.16 18.61
N ILE A 133 16.14 -10.72 18.03
CA ILE A 133 17.53 -10.33 18.36
C ILE A 133 18.33 -10.13 17.07
N ASP A 134 19.00 -8.99 16.93
CA ASP A 134 19.98 -8.81 15.86
C ASP A 134 21.24 -9.64 16.15
N ILE A 135 21.57 -10.58 15.27
CA ILE A 135 22.72 -11.48 15.41
C ILE A 135 23.77 -11.26 14.33
N THR A 136 23.72 -10.14 13.61
CA THR A 136 24.67 -9.80 12.56
C THR A 136 25.90 -9.11 13.16
N PRO A 137 27.11 -9.70 13.12
CA PRO A 137 28.28 -9.14 13.82
C PRO A 137 28.70 -7.74 13.36
N SER A 138 28.36 -7.36 12.13
CA SER A 138 28.64 -6.03 11.57
C SER A 138 27.53 -5.00 11.83
N SER A 139 26.38 -5.42 12.36
CA SER A 139 25.29 -4.51 12.68
C SER A 139 25.63 -3.61 13.87
N PRO A 140 25.25 -2.33 13.88
CA PRO A 140 25.34 -1.48 15.07
C PRO A 140 24.47 -1.99 16.24
N GLU A 141 23.46 -2.82 15.96
CA GLU A 141 22.57 -3.41 16.96
C GLU A 141 22.93 -4.86 17.31
N PHE A 142 24.12 -5.34 16.95
CA PHE A 142 24.53 -6.72 17.25
C PHE A 142 24.33 -7.08 18.73
N LYS A 143 23.58 -8.17 18.97
CA LYS A 143 23.12 -8.70 20.27
C LYS A 143 22.12 -7.82 21.03
N GLN A 144 21.49 -6.84 20.38
CA GLN A 144 20.39 -6.08 20.99
C GLN A 144 19.06 -6.79 20.79
N LEU A 145 18.21 -6.72 21.82
CA LEU A 145 16.81 -7.13 21.75
C LEU A 145 16.02 -6.05 21.02
N ILE A 146 15.15 -6.47 20.11
CA ILE A 146 14.33 -5.58 19.29
C ILE A 146 12.89 -5.59 19.85
N PRO A 147 12.27 -4.43 20.08
CA PRO A 147 10.89 -4.37 20.53
C PRO A 147 9.94 -4.99 19.51
N ILE A 148 9.01 -5.82 19.99
CA ILE A 148 7.96 -6.45 19.19
C ILE A 148 6.58 -6.04 19.71
N ASP A 149 5.61 -5.93 18.80
CA ASP A 149 4.20 -5.89 19.15
C ASP A 149 3.62 -7.29 19.03
N MET A 150 3.04 -7.75 20.13
CA MET A 150 2.29 -8.99 20.25
C MET A 150 1.00 -8.69 21.01
N GLY A 151 0.21 -7.75 20.47
CA GLY A 151 -1.13 -7.45 20.95
C GLY A 151 -1.29 -6.14 21.72
N GLN A 152 -0.26 -5.29 21.77
CA GLN A 152 -0.34 -4.00 22.49
C GLN A 152 -1.08 -2.91 21.70
N GLY A 153 -1.65 -3.23 20.53
CA GLY A 153 -2.59 -2.34 19.82
C GLY A 153 -1.96 -1.40 18.78
N ARG A 154 -0.69 -1.57 18.42
CA ARG A 154 -0.06 -0.78 17.34
C ARG A 154 -0.56 -1.14 15.95
N TYR A 155 -1.07 -2.36 15.79
CA TYR A 155 -1.57 -2.93 14.54
C TYR A 155 -3.03 -3.35 14.70
N PRO A 156 -3.97 -2.40 14.77
CA PRO A 156 -5.39 -2.72 14.68
C PRO A 156 -5.67 -3.49 13.38
N MET A 157 -6.53 -4.51 13.44
CA MET A 157 -6.89 -5.40 12.33
C MET A 157 -8.40 -5.41 12.05
N ASP A 158 -9.10 -4.42 12.61
CA ASP A 158 -10.52 -4.23 12.48
C ASP A 158 -10.83 -3.19 11.38
N ALA A 159 -11.83 -3.49 10.55
CA ALA A 159 -12.27 -2.64 9.45
C ALA A 159 -13.47 -1.78 9.87
N ALA A 160 -13.58 -0.57 9.33
CA ALA A 160 -14.71 0.32 9.58
C ALA A 160 -16.04 -0.32 9.13
N ASN A 161 -16.07 -0.85 7.89
CA ASN A 161 -17.15 -1.65 7.32
C ASN A 161 -16.67 -3.06 6.96
N GLY A 162 -17.19 -4.07 7.66
CA GLY A 162 -16.83 -5.49 7.43
C GLY A 162 -17.61 -6.18 6.29
N ASP A 163 -18.61 -5.49 5.73
CA ASP A 163 -19.61 -5.99 4.77
C ASP A 163 -19.36 -5.60 3.32
N ARG A 164 -18.33 -4.80 3.05
CA ARG A 164 -18.11 -4.17 1.72
C ARG A 164 -17.65 -5.16 0.63
N TYR A 165 -17.10 -6.31 1.00
CA TYR A 165 -16.21 -7.06 0.11
C TYR A 165 -16.92 -7.78 -1.04
N PHE A 166 -17.95 -8.59 -0.78
CA PHE A 166 -18.63 -9.36 -1.85
C PHE A 166 -20.11 -9.64 -1.57
N ALA A 167 -20.88 -9.90 -2.62
CA ALA A 167 -22.25 -10.39 -2.49
C ALA A 167 -22.28 -11.79 -1.83
N ASN A 168 -23.37 -12.07 -1.10
CA ASN A 168 -23.54 -13.30 -0.32
C ASN A 168 -22.40 -13.59 0.68
N ASP A 169 -21.74 -12.55 1.20
CA ASP A 169 -20.70 -12.73 2.19
C ASP A 169 -21.29 -13.10 3.56
N THR A 170 -21.00 -14.31 4.01
CA THR A 170 -21.45 -14.84 5.30
C THR A 170 -20.79 -14.15 6.49
N ARG A 171 -19.68 -13.43 6.28
CA ARG A 171 -18.97 -12.65 7.31
C ARG A 171 -19.27 -11.15 7.23
N ALA A 172 -20.32 -10.72 6.53
CA ALA A 172 -20.64 -9.30 6.34
C ALA A 172 -20.77 -8.52 7.67
N GLY A 173 -21.35 -9.11 8.71
CA GLY A 173 -21.53 -8.47 10.01
C GLY A 173 -20.29 -8.42 10.92
N HIS A 174 -19.13 -8.90 10.46
CA HIS A 174 -17.97 -9.17 11.31
C HIS A 174 -16.86 -8.11 11.15
N PRO A 175 -16.13 -7.77 12.23
CA PRO A 175 -15.25 -6.59 12.25
C PRO A 175 -13.91 -6.79 11.54
N SER A 176 -13.55 -8.00 11.09
CA SER A 176 -12.27 -8.27 10.43
C SER A 176 -12.45 -9.04 9.12
N VAL A 177 -11.62 -8.71 8.13
CA VAL A 177 -11.48 -9.43 6.86
C VAL A 177 -10.49 -10.59 6.98
N ILE A 178 -9.59 -10.49 7.96
CA ILE A 178 -8.40 -11.33 8.06
C ILE A 178 -8.52 -12.38 9.14
N PHE A 179 -9.33 -12.18 10.18
CA PHE A 179 -9.59 -13.17 11.24
C PHE A 179 -11.07 -13.54 11.29
N ASP A 180 -11.37 -14.84 11.42
CA ASP A 180 -12.74 -15.27 11.62
C ASP A 180 -13.20 -14.99 13.05
N THR A 181 -14.45 -14.54 13.16
CA THR A 181 -15.10 -14.15 14.42
C THR A 181 -16.52 -14.73 14.55
N VAL A 182 -16.90 -15.64 13.67
CA VAL A 182 -18.15 -16.41 13.69
C VAL A 182 -17.96 -17.66 14.56
N ASP A 183 -19.01 -18.08 15.27
CA ASP A 183 -19.08 -19.42 15.88
C ASP A 183 -20.05 -20.26 15.05
N GLU A 184 -19.52 -21.29 14.40
CA GLU A 184 -20.30 -22.15 13.51
C GLU A 184 -20.87 -23.39 14.22
N ASP A 185 -20.47 -23.66 15.46
CA ASP A 185 -20.98 -24.78 16.28
C ASP A 185 -22.33 -24.42 16.89
N LEU A 186 -23.33 -24.24 16.03
CA LEU A 186 -24.66 -23.77 16.40
C LEU A 186 -25.36 -24.67 17.42
N ASN A 187 -24.98 -25.96 17.46
CA ASN A 187 -25.55 -26.94 18.36
C ASN A 187 -24.67 -27.34 19.55
N GLY A 188 -23.42 -26.85 19.61
CA GLY A 188 -22.50 -27.00 20.74
C GLY A 188 -21.97 -28.41 20.93
N ASN A 189 -21.90 -29.23 19.86
CA ASN A 189 -21.41 -30.60 19.92
C ASN A 189 -19.93 -30.73 19.53
N GLY A 190 -19.31 -29.66 19.03
CA GLY A 190 -17.91 -29.61 18.60
C GLY A 190 -17.60 -30.47 17.37
N VAL A 191 -18.58 -30.73 16.52
CA VAL A 191 -18.47 -31.50 15.27
C VAL A 191 -19.07 -30.65 14.16
N LEU A 192 -18.36 -30.51 13.03
CA LEU A 192 -18.88 -29.82 11.85
C LEU A 192 -20.05 -30.62 11.26
N ASP A 193 -21.28 -30.21 11.57
CA ASP A 193 -22.50 -30.80 11.00
C ASP A 193 -22.82 -30.19 9.63
N TRP A 194 -23.60 -30.93 8.83
CA TRP A 194 -23.99 -30.50 7.49
C TRP A 194 -24.74 -29.15 7.52
N GLY A 195 -24.17 -28.12 6.89
CA GLY A 195 -24.72 -26.77 6.84
C GLY A 195 -24.26 -25.82 7.96
N GLU A 196 -23.35 -26.27 8.84
CA GLU A 196 -22.68 -25.39 9.81
C GLU A 196 -21.48 -24.65 9.21
N ASP A 197 -20.78 -25.26 8.25
CA ASP A 197 -19.73 -24.62 7.45
C ASP A 197 -20.35 -23.57 6.51
N THR A 198 -20.33 -22.30 6.91
CA THR A 198 -21.05 -21.23 6.22
C THR A 198 -20.19 -20.43 5.24
N ASP A 199 -18.87 -20.49 5.30
CA ASP A 199 -17.96 -19.95 4.27
C ASP A 199 -17.36 -21.02 3.36
N ASN A 200 -17.56 -22.30 3.67
CA ASN A 200 -17.15 -23.47 2.89
C ASN A 200 -15.63 -23.68 2.90
N ASP A 201 -14.98 -23.39 4.01
CA ASP A 201 -13.54 -23.61 4.20
C ASP A 201 -13.21 -25.02 4.74
N GLY A 202 -14.24 -25.79 5.15
CA GLY A 202 -14.12 -27.14 5.69
C GLY A 202 -13.77 -27.22 7.18
N THR A 203 -13.79 -26.09 7.89
CA THR A 203 -13.47 -25.94 9.31
C THR A 203 -14.74 -25.70 10.13
N LEU A 204 -14.69 -26.07 11.42
CA LEU A 204 -15.72 -25.64 12.37
C LEU A 204 -15.21 -24.41 13.10
N ASP A 205 -15.60 -23.23 12.61
CA ASP A 205 -15.04 -21.98 13.10
C ASP A 205 -15.41 -21.64 14.54
N LYS A 206 -14.43 -21.04 15.21
CA LYS A 206 -14.57 -20.44 16.54
C LYS A 206 -14.10 -18.99 16.51
N PRO A 207 -14.77 -18.07 17.22
CA PRO A 207 -14.39 -16.66 17.18
C PRO A 207 -12.95 -16.43 17.65
N ASN A 208 -12.14 -15.77 16.83
CA ASN A 208 -10.76 -15.44 17.18
C ASN A 208 -10.69 -14.19 18.08
N VAL A 209 -11.15 -14.36 19.32
CA VAL A 209 -11.22 -13.31 20.35
C VAL A 209 -10.47 -13.70 21.63
N TYR A 210 -10.05 -12.69 22.39
CA TYR A 210 -9.43 -12.85 23.71
C TYR A 210 -9.89 -11.77 24.69
N PRO A 211 -10.41 -12.13 25.89
CA PRO A 211 -10.60 -13.50 26.38
C PRO A 211 -11.67 -14.26 25.58
N GLU A 212 -11.65 -15.59 25.67
CA GLU A 212 -12.63 -16.44 24.99
C GLU A 212 -14.06 -16.09 25.43
N GLY A 213 -14.99 -15.99 24.47
CA GLY A 213 -16.38 -15.62 24.73
C GLY A 213 -16.62 -14.13 25.01
N ALA A 214 -15.64 -13.25 24.71
CA ALA A 214 -15.84 -11.81 24.79
C ALA A 214 -17.02 -11.35 23.92
N GLU A 215 -17.93 -10.55 24.50
CA GLU A 215 -19.11 -10.03 23.80
C GLU A 215 -18.75 -8.97 22.75
N ASP A 216 -17.77 -8.12 23.06
CA ASP A 216 -17.26 -7.10 22.13
C ASP A 216 -16.11 -7.68 21.31
N VAL A 217 -16.46 -8.30 20.18
CA VAL A 217 -15.51 -8.94 19.26
C VAL A 217 -14.46 -7.95 18.75
N ARG A 218 -14.82 -6.68 18.54
CA ARG A 218 -13.91 -5.69 17.96
C ARG A 218 -12.85 -5.25 18.96
N GLU A 219 -13.26 -4.95 20.19
CA GLU A 219 -12.33 -4.57 21.25
C GLU A 219 -11.40 -5.74 21.65
N ASN A 220 -11.89 -6.97 21.51
CA ASN A 220 -11.20 -8.19 21.95
C ASN A 220 -10.68 -9.04 20.77
N LEU A 221 -10.51 -8.45 19.59
CA LEU A 221 -10.00 -9.16 18.40
C LEU A 221 -8.59 -9.68 18.68
N LEU A 222 -8.39 -10.99 18.57
CA LEU A 222 -7.13 -11.64 18.91
C LEU A 222 -6.15 -11.59 17.72
N SER A 223 -5.54 -10.43 17.48
CA SER A 223 -4.65 -10.23 16.31
C SER A 223 -3.25 -10.85 16.45
N TRP A 224 -2.87 -11.27 17.66
CA TRP A 224 -1.53 -11.80 17.98
C TRP A 224 -1.51 -13.33 18.15
N TYR A 225 -2.66 -14.00 18.02
CA TYR A 225 -2.75 -15.46 18.04
C TYR A 225 -3.92 -15.93 17.16
N GLU A 226 -3.70 -16.93 16.32
CA GLU A 226 -4.73 -17.55 15.51
C GLU A 226 -5.10 -18.90 16.13
N ARG A 227 -6.32 -18.96 16.70
CA ARG A 227 -6.80 -20.17 17.40
C ARG A 227 -6.95 -21.37 16.48
N GLU A 228 -7.42 -21.14 15.25
CA GLU A 228 -7.71 -22.17 14.27
C GLU A 228 -6.51 -23.09 14.02
N THR A 229 -5.30 -22.52 13.87
CA THR A 229 -4.08 -23.31 13.65
C THR A 229 -3.06 -23.23 14.79
N ASN A 230 -3.43 -22.68 15.95
CA ASN A 230 -2.56 -22.45 17.10
C ASN A 230 -1.29 -21.67 16.75
N THR A 231 -1.42 -20.57 16.03
CA THR A 231 -0.29 -19.80 15.51
C THR A 231 -0.10 -18.50 16.26
N LEU A 232 1.08 -18.31 16.85
CA LEU A 232 1.48 -17.04 17.46
C LEU A 232 1.92 -16.06 16.37
N ILE A 233 1.49 -14.80 16.44
CA ILE A 233 1.77 -13.75 15.45
C ILE A 233 2.28 -12.50 16.19
N PHE A 234 3.39 -11.93 15.72
CA PHE A 234 3.93 -10.68 16.26
C PHE A 234 4.71 -9.90 15.19
N ARG A 235 4.98 -8.62 15.45
CA ARG A 235 5.60 -7.70 14.48
C ARG A 235 6.68 -6.85 15.12
N PRO A 236 7.72 -6.44 14.39
CA PRO A 236 8.70 -5.50 14.93
C PRO A 236 8.08 -4.10 15.07
N VAL A 237 8.22 -3.45 16.23
CA VAL A 237 7.61 -2.13 16.50
C VAL A 237 8.12 -1.04 15.54
N ARG A 238 9.37 -1.18 15.06
CA ARG A 238 10.03 -0.34 14.07
C ARG A 238 10.62 -1.22 12.97
N PRO A 239 10.74 -0.74 11.72
CA PRO A 239 11.35 -1.50 10.64
C PRO A 239 12.78 -1.91 10.99
N LEU A 240 13.08 -3.18 10.78
CA LEU A 240 14.38 -3.79 10.96
C LEU A 240 15.40 -3.23 9.97
N ARG A 241 16.70 -3.44 10.23
CA ARG A 241 17.73 -3.08 9.26
C ARG A 241 17.71 -4.06 8.10
N GLU A 242 17.92 -3.55 6.90
CA GLU A 242 18.12 -4.36 5.71
C GLU A 242 19.39 -5.23 5.82
N ARG A 243 19.42 -6.32 5.06
CA ARG A 243 20.60 -7.22 4.91
C ARG A 243 21.16 -7.68 6.25
N THR A 244 20.29 -7.91 7.22
CA THR A 244 20.63 -8.22 8.61
C THR A 244 19.94 -9.52 9.00
N THR A 245 20.70 -10.44 9.58
CA THR A 245 20.17 -11.68 10.15
C THR A 245 19.68 -11.44 11.57
N TYR A 246 18.45 -11.82 11.83
CA TYR A 246 17.79 -11.79 13.12
C TYR A 246 17.55 -13.21 13.62
N ALA A 247 17.67 -13.39 14.93
CA ALA A 247 17.23 -14.59 15.63
C ALA A 247 15.88 -14.34 16.28
N VAL A 248 14.95 -15.27 16.10
CA VAL A 248 13.72 -15.33 16.87
C VAL A 248 13.89 -16.42 17.92
N VAL A 249 13.57 -16.10 19.17
CA VAL A 249 13.74 -16.99 20.32
C VAL A 249 12.41 -17.14 21.03
N VAL A 250 11.96 -18.37 21.18
CA VAL A 250 10.83 -18.78 22.02
C VAL A 250 11.41 -19.49 23.24
N THR A 251 11.11 -19.00 24.43
CA THR A 251 11.67 -19.54 25.68
C THR A 251 10.80 -20.67 26.25
N GLU A 252 11.30 -21.38 27.26
CA GLU A 252 10.52 -22.34 28.05
C GLU A 252 9.38 -21.67 28.85
N GLY A 253 9.32 -20.34 28.87
CA GLY A 253 8.21 -19.60 29.46
C GLY A 253 6.98 -19.49 28.57
N VAL A 254 7.06 -19.85 27.28
CA VAL A 254 5.84 -20.05 26.48
C VAL A 254 5.27 -21.42 26.83
N LEU A 255 4.06 -21.42 27.40
CA LEU A 255 3.42 -22.61 27.96
C LEU A 255 2.21 -23.03 27.10
N GLY A 256 1.95 -24.34 27.06
CA GLY A 256 0.63 -24.86 26.67
C GLY A 256 -0.39 -24.70 27.79
N GLU A 257 -1.67 -24.88 27.48
CA GLU A 257 -2.76 -24.88 28.49
C GLU A 257 -2.57 -25.93 29.60
N ASP A 258 -1.73 -26.95 29.38
CA ASP A 258 -1.35 -27.96 30.37
C ASP A 258 -0.18 -27.53 31.29
N GLY A 259 0.31 -26.30 31.13
CA GLY A 259 1.43 -25.72 31.85
C GLY A 259 2.80 -26.30 31.45
N GLN A 260 2.88 -27.10 30.39
CA GLN A 260 4.16 -27.60 29.88
C GLN A 260 4.78 -26.57 28.90
N PRO A 261 6.11 -26.37 28.95
CA PRO A 261 6.80 -25.54 27.97
C PRO A 261 6.64 -26.03 26.53
N VAL A 262 6.62 -25.10 25.59
CA VAL A 262 6.74 -25.42 24.17
C VAL A 262 8.06 -26.12 23.85
N ARG A 263 8.12 -26.82 22.71
CA ARG A 263 9.25 -27.68 22.35
C ARG A 263 9.61 -27.56 20.87
N SER A 264 10.90 -27.73 20.59
CA SER A 264 11.41 -27.87 19.23
C SER A 264 11.01 -29.23 18.62
N PRO A 265 10.66 -29.29 17.31
CA PRO A 265 10.42 -30.54 16.59
C PRO A 265 11.72 -31.28 16.25
N TRP A 266 12.88 -30.69 16.55
CA TRP A 266 14.20 -31.26 16.26
C TRP A 266 14.85 -31.87 17.50
N GLU A 267 15.94 -32.62 17.31
CA GLU A 267 16.78 -33.13 18.41
C GLU A 267 17.43 -32.00 19.24
N TYR A 268 17.60 -30.82 18.63
CA TYR A 268 18.12 -29.62 19.25
C TYR A 268 17.06 -28.51 19.23
N VAL A 269 17.22 -27.48 20.05
CA VAL A 269 16.28 -26.34 20.14
C VAL A 269 16.23 -25.46 18.87
N HIS A 270 16.87 -25.88 17.78
CA HIS A 270 16.86 -25.23 16.46
C HIS A 270 17.26 -26.25 15.38
N HIS A 271 17.09 -25.91 14.10
CA HIS A 271 17.60 -26.72 13.01
C HIS A 271 19.13 -26.58 12.86
N LEU A 272 19.85 -27.67 12.54
CA LEU A 272 21.33 -27.69 12.54
C LEU A 272 21.98 -26.74 11.51
N ARG A 273 21.26 -26.38 10.42
CA ARG A 273 21.75 -25.39 9.44
C ARG A 273 21.94 -23.98 10.03
N GLN A 274 21.27 -23.66 11.13
CA GLN A 274 21.28 -22.32 11.73
C GLN A 274 22.19 -22.22 12.97
N THR A 275 22.88 -23.32 13.34
CA THR A 275 23.72 -23.40 14.56
C THR A 275 24.75 -22.28 14.65
N GLU A 276 25.48 -21.99 13.56
CA GLU A 276 26.53 -20.96 13.55
C GLU A 276 25.95 -19.56 13.75
N ALA A 277 24.84 -19.25 13.07
CA ALA A 277 24.18 -17.95 13.17
C ALA A 277 23.59 -17.72 14.58
N LEU A 278 23.04 -18.76 15.22
CA LEU A 278 22.44 -18.68 16.55
C LEU A 278 23.45 -18.67 17.72
N ALA A 279 24.74 -18.93 17.47
CA ALA A 279 25.76 -18.96 18.51
C ALA A 279 25.83 -17.70 19.42
N PRO A 280 25.53 -16.47 18.95
CA PRO A 280 25.50 -15.27 19.78
C PRO A 280 24.30 -15.16 20.74
N VAL A 281 23.22 -15.92 20.53
CA VAL A 281 21.94 -15.75 21.24
C VAL A 281 22.06 -15.87 22.75
N PRO A 282 22.76 -16.88 23.34
CA PRO A 282 22.88 -16.98 24.79
C PRO A 282 23.58 -15.76 25.44
N ASP A 283 24.54 -15.15 24.74
CA ASP A 283 25.18 -13.93 25.22
C ASP A 283 24.22 -12.74 25.18
N ALA A 284 23.38 -12.63 24.14
CA ALA A 284 22.39 -11.55 24.00
C ALA A 284 21.33 -11.63 25.12
N LEU A 285 20.79 -12.83 25.36
CA LEU A 285 19.79 -13.09 26.41
C LEU A 285 20.31 -12.84 27.83
N SER A 286 21.63 -12.86 28.04
CA SER A 286 22.21 -12.55 29.35
C SER A 286 21.90 -11.12 29.82
N ALA A 287 21.54 -10.22 28.91
CA ALA A 287 21.09 -8.85 29.22
C ALA A 287 19.80 -8.83 30.07
N VAL A 288 18.95 -9.85 29.94
CA VAL A 288 17.69 -10.02 30.68
C VAL A 288 17.77 -11.16 31.69
N GLY A 289 18.98 -11.63 32.01
CA GLY A 289 19.20 -12.70 32.99
C GLY A 289 18.86 -14.10 32.52
N MET A 290 18.64 -14.29 31.21
CA MET A 290 18.40 -15.59 30.58
C MET A 290 19.68 -16.14 29.94
N GLY A 291 19.68 -17.43 29.65
CA GLY A 291 20.77 -18.14 28.98
C GLY A 291 20.28 -19.27 28.09
N LEU A 292 21.22 -20.12 27.67
CA LEU A 292 20.94 -21.23 26.76
C LEU A 292 19.89 -22.22 27.32
N ASP A 293 19.88 -22.41 28.64
CA ASP A 293 18.96 -23.33 29.31
C ASP A 293 17.50 -22.84 29.33
N ASP A 294 17.24 -21.59 28.96
CA ASP A 294 15.89 -21.01 28.93
C ASP A 294 15.25 -21.11 27.52
N ILE A 295 16.01 -21.52 26.49
CA ILE A 295 15.54 -21.55 25.10
C ILE A 295 14.78 -22.84 24.81
N ALA A 296 13.52 -22.74 24.38
CA ALA A 296 12.71 -23.87 23.93
C ALA A 296 12.83 -24.11 22.41
N TYR A 297 12.80 -23.02 21.63
CA TYR A 297 13.00 -23.05 20.19
C TYR A 297 13.63 -21.74 19.69
N ALA A 298 14.50 -21.81 18.69
CA ALA A 298 15.05 -20.63 18.02
C ALA A 298 15.28 -20.89 16.53
N TRP A 299 15.13 -19.84 15.73
CA TRP A 299 15.45 -19.85 14.30
C TRP A 299 15.98 -18.49 13.85
N THR A 300 16.49 -18.43 12.62
CA THR A 300 16.96 -17.19 12.01
C THR A 300 16.20 -16.84 10.75
N TYR A 301 16.14 -15.56 10.44
CA TYR A 301 15.81 -15.06 9.12
C TYR A 301 16.68 -13.86 8.77
N THR A 302 16.92 -13.66 7.49
CA THR A 302 17.71 -12.54 6.97
C THR A 302 16.82 -11.59 6.19
N THR A 303 16.81 -10.32 6.60
CA THR A 303 16.09 -9.26 5.90
C THR A 303 16.73 -8.96 4.54
N GLY A 304 15.90 -8.61 3.57
CA GLY A 304 16.30 -8.32 2.19
C GLY A 304 17.05 -7.00 2.03
N SER A 305 17.36 -6.70 0.77
CA SER A 305 17.78 -5.37 0.32
C SER A 305 16.55 -4.66 -0.23
N ILE A 306 15.98 -3.74 0.53
CA ILE A 306 14.65 -3.17 0.28
C ILE A 306 14.74 -1.86 -0.50
N THR A 307 15.52 -0.91 -0.01
CA THR A 307 15.59 0.46 -0.59
C THR A 307 16.66 0.64 -1.65
N ALA A 308 17.64 -0.26 -1.72
CA ALA A 308 18.87 -0.05 -2.47
C ALA A 308 18.69 0.17 -3.98
N ASP A 309 17.72 -0.50 -4.61
CA ASP A 309 17.48 -0.33 -6.05
C ASP A 309 16.98 1.08 -6.37
N LEU A 310 16.00 1.60 -5.60
CA LEU A 310 15.52 2.97 -5.79
C LEU A 310 16.63 4.00 -5.52
N VAL A 311 17.43 3.81 -4.47
CA VAL A 311 18.58 4.67 -4.18
C VAL A 311 19.58 4.65 -5.35
N ASN A 312 19.88 3.47 -5.92
CA ASN A 312 20.81 3.36 -7.03
C ASN A 312 20.23 3.86 -8.36
N VAL A 313 18.91 3.81 -8.57
CA VAL A 313 18.23 4.49 -9.68
C VAL A 313 18.41 5.99 -9.54
N ARG A 314 18.13 6.57 -8.36
CA ARG A 314 18.33 8.00 -8.09
C ARG A 314 19.78 8.43 -8.37
N ARG A 315 20.75 7.69 -7.86
CA ARG A 315 22.18 7.92 -8.13
C ARG A 315 22.51 7.78 -9.61
N GLY A 316 21.91 6.81 -10.29
CA GLY A 316 22.08 6.58 -11.72
C GLY A 316 21.61 7.75 -12.59
N LEU A 317 20.49 8.38 -12.23
CA LEU A 317 19.99 9.62 -12.85
C LEU A 317 20.98 10.79 -12.68
N LYS A 318 21.83 10.76 -11.64
CA LYS A 318 22.92 11.71 -11.42
C LYS A 318 24.27 11.30 -12.03
N GLY A 319 24.29 10.23 -12.82
CA GLY A 319 25.52 9.72 -13.43
C GLY A 319 26.44 8.97 -12.45
N GLU A 320 25.88 8.49 -11.32
CA GLU A 320 26.63 7.84 -10.26
C GLU A 320 26.24 6.36 -10.05
N GLY A 321 27.11 5.63 -9.36
CA GLY A 321 26.81 4.27 -8.88
C GLY A 321 26.70 3.22 -10.00
N PRO A 322 26.09 2.06 -9.70
CA PRO A 322 26.02 0.92 -10.62
C PRO A 322 25.17 1.21 -11.86
N LEU A 323 24.24 2.17 -11.77
CA LEU A 323 23.30 2.52 -12.84
C LEU A 323 23.62 3.88 -13.51
N ALA A 324 24.86 4.39 -13.36
CA ALA A 324 25.32 5.68 -13.89
C ALA A 324 25.03 5.95 -15.39
N ARG A 325 24.78 4.90 -16.18
CA ARG A 325 24.40 5.03 -17.59
C ARG A 325 22.97 5.60 -17.79
N LEU A 326 22.16 5.71 -16.73
CA LEU A 326 20.82 6.29 -16.77
C LEU A 326 20.83 7.77 -17.14
N ASP A 327 21.70 8.57 -16.51
CA ASP A 327 21.89 10.01 -16.81
C ASP A 327 22.01 10.30 -18.32
N ALA A 328 22.96 9.63 -18.98
CA ALA A 328 23.15 9.81 -20.43
C ALA A 328 22.00 9.26 -21.29
N ALA A 329 21.23 8.30 -20.79
CA ALA A 329 20.12 7.68 -21.52
C ALA A 329 18.80 8.46 -21.36
N PHE A 330 18.62 9.14 -20.22
CA PHE A 330 17.41 9.85 -19.83
C PHE A 330 17.76 11.23 -19.25
N PRO A 331 18.34 12.13 -20.07
CA PRO A 331 18.82 13.42 -19.58
C PRO A 331 17.68 14.31 -19.13
N GLU A 332 17.87 14.97 -17.99
CA GLU A 332 16.93 15.92 -17.39
C GLU A 332 16.63 17.13 -18.30
N GLY A 333 15.45 17.70 -18.12
CA GLY A 333 15.05 18.97 -18.72
C GLY A 333 13.60 19.00 -19.19
N VAL A 334 12.98 20.16 -19.08
CA VAL A 334 11.68 20.44 -19.69
C VAL A 334 11.87 20.60 -21.19
N ARG A 335 11.24 19.71 -21.98
CA ARG A 335 11.47 19.59 -23.43
C ARG A 335 10.40 20.26 -24.28
N GLU A 336 9.23 20.51 -23.72
CA GLU A 336 8.09 21.10 -24.42
C GLU A 336 7.42 22.17 -23.54
N ALA A 337 6.95 23.24 -24.17
CA ALA A 337 5.91 24.12 -23.63
C ALA A 337 4.58 23.74 -24.26
N LEU A 338 3.54 23.57 -23.44
CA LEU A 338 2.23 23.11 -23.90
C LEU A 338 1.22 24.26 -23.94
N GLU A 339 0.34 24.22 -24.94
CA GLU A 339 -0.79 25.16 -25.01
C GLU A 339 -1.73 24.92 -23.83
N THR A 340 -2.23 26.01 -23.24
CA THR A 340 -3.16 25.97 -22.11
C THR A 340 -4.41 26.79 -22.35
N ASN A 341 -4.43 27.67 -23.36
CA ASN A 341 -5.62 28.47 -23.68
C ASN A 341 -5.59 29.01 -25.12
N GLU A 342 -6.72 29.53 -25.55
CA GLU A 342 -6.87 30.27 -26.82
C GLU A 342 -7.61 31.60 -26.62
N LEU A 343 -7.37 32.27 -25.47
CA LEU A 343 -8.03 33.53 -25.14
C LEU A 343 -7.71 34.63 -26.16
N ASP A 344 -8.72 35.39 -26.55
CA ASP A 344 -8.60 36.47 -27.54
C ASP A 344 -7.51 37.49 -27.16
N GLY A 345 -6.42 37.50 -27.93
CA GLY A 345 -5.29 38.41 -27.74
C GLY A 345 -4.35 38.05 -26.58
N GLY A 346 -4.54 36.88 -25.95
CA GLY A 346 -3.63 36.25 -24.99
C GLY A 346 -2.51 35.45 -25.66
N ASP A 347 -1.60 34.95 -24.84
CA ASP A 347 -0.53 34.04 -25.26
C ASP A 347 -0.96 32.58 -24.99
N PRO A 348 -0.96 31.67 -25.99
CA PRO A 348 -1.49 30.31 -25.86
C PRO A 348 -0.86 29.46 -24.75
N ILE A 349 0.37 29.77 -24.35
CA ILE A 349 1.09 29.03 -23.30
C ILE A 349 1.01 29.70 -21.92
N ASN A 350 0.31 30.84 -21.81
CA ASN A 350 0.14 31.61 -20.58
C ASN A 350 -1.36 31.82 -20.28
N LEU A 351 -1.98 30.89 -19.55
CA LEU A 351 -3.38 30.99 -19.15
C LEU A 351 -3.50 31.84 -17.87
N PRO A 352 -4.16 33.01 -17.87
CA PRO A 352 -4.38 33.76 -16.64
C PRO A 352 -5.15 32.92 -15.61
N VAL A 353 -4.60 32.76 -14.41
CA VAL A 353 -5.18 31.85 -13.40
C VAL A 353 -6.58 32.32 -12.94
N GLU A 354 -6.81 33.63 -12.90
CA GLU A 354 -8.11 34.23 -12.60
C GLU A 354 -9.19 33.78 -13.61
N SER A 355 -8.84 33.67 -14.90
CA SER A 355 -9.76 33.19 -15.94
C SER A 355 -10.13 31.72 -15.73
N LEU A 356 -9.15 30.88 -15.38
CA LEU A 356 -9.39 29.47 -15.09
C LEU A 356 -10.27 29.32 -13.84
N ILE A 357 -9.82 29.83 -12.70
CA ILE A 357 -10.48 29.62 -11.41
C ILE A 357 -11.88 30.24 -11.40
N GLY A 358 -12.08 31.40 -12.03
CA GLY A 358 -13.42 31.98 -12.20
C GLY A 358 -14.36 31.07 -13.00
N THR A 359 -13.87 30.46 -14.09
CA THR A 359 -14.65 29.52 -14.89
C THR A 359 -14.96 28.23 -14.12
N LEU A 360 -13.99 27.68 -13.39
CA LEU A 360 -14.20 26.48 -12.56
C LEU A 360 -15.19 26.75 -11.41
N ALA A 361 -15.16 27.95 -10.81
CA ALA A 361 -16.14 28.39 -9.82
C ALA A 361 -17.55 28.51 -10.42
N ASP A 362 -17.68 29.09 -11.63
CA ASP A 362 -18.96 29.17 -12.36
C ASP A 362 -19.52 27.80 -12.75
N LEU A 363 -18.64 26.82 -13.02
CA LEU A 363 -18.98 25.41 -13.22
C LEU A 363 -19.45 24.70 -11.95
N GLY A 364 -19.28 25.31 -10.78
CA GLY A 364 -19.63 24.73 -9.49
C GLY A 364 -18.69 23.62 -9.01
N LEU A 365 -17.45 23.57 -9.53
CA LEU A 365 -16.43 22.62 -9.10
C LEU A 365 -15.90 22.90 -7.68
N PHE A 366 -16.20 24.09 -7.15
CA PHE A 366 -15.96 24.47 -5.76
C PHE A 366 -17.28 24.93 -5.12
N SER A 367 -17.46 24.64 -3.82
CA SER A 367 -18.69 24.96 -3.11
C SER A 367 -18.66 26.34 -2.46
N GLY A 368 -19.71 27.15 -2.66
CA GLY A 368 -20.05 28.30 -1.80
C GLY A 368 -18.86 29.18 -1.39
N ASP A 369 -18.73 29.45 -0.09
CA ASP A 369 -17.70 30.33 0.47
C ASP A 369 -16.25 29.84 0.23
N SER A 370 -16.03 28.54 -0.03
CA SER A 370 -14.73 27.99 -0.44
C SER A 370 -14.33 28.46 -1.83
N ALA A 371 -15.29 28.57 -2.75
CA ALA A 371 -15.05 29.06 -4.11
C ALA A 371 -14.60 30.52 -4.08
N ASP A 372 -15.29 31.37 -3.33
CA ASP A 372 -14.93 32.78 -3.15
C ASP A 372 -13.52 32.93 -2.56
N ALA A 373 -13.21 32.16 -1.51
CA ALA A 373 -11.88 32.18 -0.89
C ALA A 373 -10.76 31.75 -1.87
N LEU A 374 -10.99 30.72 -2.69
CA LEU A 374 -10.03 30.29 -3.71
C LEU A 374 -9.85 31.36 -4.79
N VAL A 375 -10.96 31.90 -5.33
CA VAL A 375 -10.93 32.98 -6.34
C VAL A 375 -10.16 34.18 -5.81
N ASP A 376 -10.43 34.63 -4.59
CA ASP A 376 -9.76 35.78 -3.97
C ASP A 376 -8.24 35.55 -3.81
N ASN A 377 -7.84 34.38 -3.30
CA ASN A 377 -6.42 34.06 -3.14
C ASN A 377 -5.70 33.93 -4.49
N TYR A 378 -6.29 33.24 -5.47
CA TYR A 378 -5.68 33.12 -6.80
C TYR A 378 -5.59 34.46 -7.52
N THR A 379 -6.61 35.30 -7.43
CA THR A 379 -6.60 36.65 -8.04
C THR A 379 -5.52 37.54 -7.43
N ALA A 380 -5.34 37.44 -6.10
CA ALA A 380 -4.36 38.22 -5.36
C ALA A 380 -2.92 37.76 -5.60
N PHE A 381 -2.67 36.45 -5.63
CA PHE A 381 -1.32 35.89 -5.51
C PHE A 381 -0.89 34.98 -6.66
N GLY A 382 -1.81 34.48 -7.48
CA GLY A 382 -1.49 33.73 -8.70
C GLY A 382 -1.42 34.65 -9.92
N ASP A 383 -0.55 34.32 -10.86
CA ASP A 383 -0.40 35.04 -12.13
C ASP A 383 -1.01 34.24 -13.28
N ARG A 384 -0.44 33.07 -13.55
CA ARG A 384 -0.75 32.24 -14.73
C ARG A 384 -0.60 30.75 -14.45
N VAL A 385 -1.36 29.97 -15.20
CA VAL A 385 -1.25 28.53 -15.36
C VAL A 385 -0.41 28.27 -16.61
N VAL A 386 0.57 27.38 -16.48
CA VAL A 386 1.49 27.02 -17.55
C VAL A 386 1.62 25.49 -17.65
N GLY A 387 1.92 25.00 -18.84
CA GLY A 387 2.10 23.58 -19.13
C GLY A 387 3.45 23.29 -19.78
N GLY A 388 3.98 22.10 -19.52
CA GLY A 388 5.19 21.58 -20.16
C GLY A 388 5.27 20.07 -20.10
N ALA A 389 6.32 19.49 -20.69
CA ALA A 389 6.60 18.05 -20.58
C ALA A 389 8.08 17.75 -20.32
N PHE A 390 8.33 16.70 -19.55
CA PHE A 390 9.67 16.14 -19.30
C PHE A 390 9.71 14.66 -19.68
N HIS A 391 10.90 14.04 -19.64
CA HIS A 391 11.07 12.62 -19.92
C HIS A 391 11.67 11.89 -18.72
N THR A 392 11.14 10.71 -18.43
CA THR A 392 11.58 9.80 -17.34
C THR A 392 11.95 8.41 -17.88
N PRO A 393 12.85 7.67 -17.23
CA PRO A 393 12.95 6.22 -17.45
C PRO A 393 11.74 5.52 -16.84
N ASN A 394 11.06 4.70 -17.64
CA ASN A 394 10.03 3.77 -17.18
C ASN A 394 10.60 2.34 -17.22
N PHE A 395 10.59 1.66 -16.08
CA PHE A 395 11.21 0.34 -15.87
C PHE A 395 10.23 -0.85 -15.96
N PHE A 396 8.96 -0.59 -16.26
CA PHE A 396 7.94 -1.64 -16.36
C PHE A 396 8.18 -2.56 -17.54
N GLY A 397 8.32 -3.85 -17.26
CA GLY A 397 8.31 -4.94 -18.22
C GLY A 397 7.90 -6.25 -17.52
N ASP A 398 7.73 -7.32 -18.30
CA ASP A 398 7.39 -8.66 -17.80
C ASP A 398 8.60 -9.61 -17.89
N LEU A 399 8.48 -10.79 -17.29
CA LEU A 399 9.45 -11.88 -17.34
C LEU A 399 9.85 -12.26 -18.78
N ASP A 400 8.91 -12.15 -19.73
CA ASP A 400 9.09 -12.58 -21.11
C ASP A 400 9.37 -11.41 -22.08
N HIS A 401 9.10 -10.17 -21.66
CA HIS A 401 9.17 -8.99 -22.52
C HIS A 401 9.77 -7.79 -21.78
N GLY A 402 10.80 -7.17 -22.37
CA GLY A 402 11.34 -5.92 -21.84
C GLY A 402 10.37 -4.74 -22.01
N PRO A 403 10.67 -3.58 -21.41
CA PRO A 403 9.76 -2.44 -21.36
C PRO A 403 9.26 -1.95 -22.72
N ALA A 404 7.93 -1.90 -22.89
CA ALA A 404 7.25 -1.37 -24.06
C ALA A 404 5.97 -0.61 -23.65
N PRO A 405 5.47 0.33 -24.46
CA PRO A 405 4.28 1.10 -24.12
C PRO A 405 2.99 0.39 -24.57
N TRP A 406 1.93 0.52 -23.78
CA TRP A 406 0.56 0.31 -24.26
C TRP A 406 0.26 1.16 -25.52
N PRO A 407 -0.57 0.67 -26.47
CA PRO A 407 -1.21 -0.65 -26.53
C PRO A 407 -0.37 -1.73 -27.24
N LEU A 408 0.94 -1.50 -27.43
CA LEU A 408 1.80 -2.45 -28.18
C LEU A 408 2.01 -3.76 -27.41
N VAL A 409 2.02 -3.68 -26.09
CA VAL A 409 2.05 -4.80 -25.16
C VAL A 409 1.03 -4.53 -24.06
N ASP A 410 0.56 -5.60 -23.44
CA ASP A 410 -0.20 -5.53 -22.20
C ASP A 410 0.77 -5.24 -21.05
N ASP A 411 0.59 -4.11 -20.36
CA ASP A 411 1.46 -3.64 -19.27
C ASP A 411 0.78 -3.61 -17.89
N HIS A 412 -0.44 -4.15 -17.75
CA HIS A 412 -1.23 -4.08 -16.50
C HIS A 412 -0.62 -4.85 -15.30
N ASN A 413 0.34 -5.75 -15.55
CA ASN A 413 1.00 -6.57 -14.53
C ASN A 413 2.54 -6.54 -14.62
N ASP A 414 3.07 -5.60 -15.41
CA ASP A 414 4.50 -5.37 -15.55
C ASP A 414 5.11 -4.96 -14.21
N TYR A 415 6.39 -5.25 -14.01
CA TYR A 415 7.10 -4.87 -12.79
C TYR A 415 8.49 -4.34 -13.13
N TRP A 416 9.18 -3.78 -12.15
CA TRP A 416 10.49 -3.16 -12.38
C TRP A 416 11.54 -4.17 -12.80
N GLN A 417 12.09 -3.96 -13.99
CA GLN A 417 13.22 -4.70 -14.53
C GLN A 417 14.56 -4.06 -14.07
N VAL A 418 14.77 -3.99 -12.75
CA VAL A 418 15.97 -3.38 -12.12
C VAL A 418 16.65 -4.36 -11.17
N ASP A 419 17.95 -4.53 -11.35
CA ASP A 419 18.83 -5.24 -10.41
C ASP A 419 20.14 -4.45 -10.26
N SER A 420 20.13 -3.50 -9.31
CA SER A 420 21.26 -2.59 -9.14
C SER A 420 22.51 -3.29 -8.58
N TRP A 421 22.35 -4.43 -7.90
CA TRP A 421 23.45 -5.22 -7.37
C TRP A 421 24.27 -5.85 -8.50
N ASN A 422 23.60 -6.36 -9.53
CA ASN A 422 24.25 -6.94 -10.71
C ASN A 422 24.47 -5.92 -11.84
N ASN A 423 24.24 -4.62 -11.59
CA ASN A 423 24.38 -3.51 -12.55
C ASN A 423 23.48 -3.67 -13.78
N HIS A 424 22.27 -4.19 -13.60
CA HIS A 424 21.32 -4.45 -14.66
C HIS A 424 20.09 -3.55 -14.53
N TYR A 425 19.61 -3.06 -15.67
CA TYR A 425 18.26 -2.53 -15.80
C TYR A 425 17.82 -2.59 -17.26
N GLU A 426 16.51 -2.65 -17.48
CA GLU A 426 15.84 -2.35 -18.74
C GLU A 426 14.85 -1.21 -18.52
N ALA A 427 14.77 -0.27 -19.47
CA ALA A 427 13.89 0.88 -19.37
C ALA A 427 13.54 1.45 -20.75
N ARG A 428 12.36 2.05 -20.87
CA ARG A 428 11.96 2.91 -22.00
C ARG A 428 11.91 4.38 -21.57
N SER A 429 11.97 5.29 -22.53
CA SER A 429 11.70 6.71 -22.24
C SER A 429 10.21 6.93 -22.25
N GLU A 430 9.70 7.65 -21.26
CA GLU A 430 8.31 8.05 -21.16
C GLU A 430 8.22 9.57 -21.06
N ARG A 431 7.33 10.18 -21.85
CA ARG A 431 7.03 11.61 -21.83
C ARG A 431 5.93 11.85 -20.79
N ILE A 432 6.13 12.81 -19.89
CA ILE A 432 5.18 13.16 -18.84
C ILE A 432 4.84 14.65 -18.92
N PRO A 433 3.57 14.99 -19.23
CA PRO A 433 3.05 16.34 -19.11
C PRO A 433 2.90 16.78 -17.64
N PHE A 434 3.12 18.07 -17.39
CA PHE A 434 2.90 18.69 -16.09
C PHE A 434 2.18 20.05 -16.23
N THR A 435 1.54 20.47 -15.14
CA THR A 435 0.85 21.76 -15.00
C THR A 435 1.45 22.52 -13.82
N CYS A 436 1.62 23.84 -13.94
CA CYS A 436 2.03 24.69 -12.82
C CYS A 436 1.14 25.93 -12.70
N VAL A 437 1.00 26.46 -11.47
CA VAL A 437 0.55 27.83 -11.22
C VAL A 437 1.73 28.68 -10.77
N VAL A 438 2.03 29.73 -11.53
CA VAL A 438 3.11 30.68 -11.28
C VAL A 438 2.62 31.81 -10.35
N PRO A 439 3.36 32.18 -9.29
CA PRO A 439 2.99 33.24 -8.37
C PRO A 439 3.19 34.64 -8.97
N LYS A 440 2.38 35.59 -8.51
CA LYS A 440 2.36 36.97 -8.99
C LYS A 440 3.34 37.87 -8.24
N GLY A 441 4.08 38.68 -8.98
CA GLY A 441 4.88 39.78 -8.42
C GLY A 441 6.08 39.34 -7.59
N VAL A 442 6.58 38.12 -7.80
CA VAL A 442 7.80 37.60 -7.16
C VAL A 442 9.01 37.74 -8.09
N ALA A 443 10.22 37.56 -7.54
CA ALA A 443 11.43 37.51 -8.35
C ALA A 443 11.49 36.18 -9.13
N GLN A 444 11.76 36.25 -10.43
CA GLN A 444 12.04 35.09 -11.27
C GLN A 444 13.52 34.66 -11.17
N PRO A 445 13.80 33.35 -11.22
CA PRO A 445 12.84 32.26 -11.13
C PRO A 445 12.23 32.11 -9.73
N ALA A 446 10.95 31.77 -9.66
CA ALA A 446 10.28 31.47 -8.39
C ALA A 446 10.68 30.08 -7.85
N PRO A 447 10.74 29.89 -6.52
CA PRO A 447 10.84 28.56 -5.90
C PRO A 447 9.66 27.66 -6.29
N VAL A 448 9.85 26.35 -6.28
CA VAL A 448 8.84 25.39 -6.75
C VAL A 448 8.44 24.40 -5.66
N VAL A 449 7.13 24.20 -5.53
CA VAL A 449 6.51 23.13 -4.77
C VAL A 449 5.95 22.10 -5.74
N GLN A 450 6.42 20.85 -5.67
CA GLN A 450 5.78 19.76 -6.40
C GLN A 450 4.60 19.21 -5.61
N PHE A 451 3.54 18.82 -6.31
CA PHE A 451 2.35 18.21 -5.75
C PHE A 451 2.11 16.82 -6.33
N GLY A 452 1.86 15.85 -5.46
CA GLY A 452 1.39 14.50 -5.79
C GLY A 452 -0.11 14.32 -5.55
N HIS A 453 -0.85 13.86 -6.55
CA HIS A 453 -2.31 13.71 -6.51
C HIS A 453 -2.78 12.39 -5.86
N GLY A 454 -4.08 12.31 -5.55
CA GLY A 454 -4.69 11.13 -4.95
C GLY A 454 -5.00 10.01 -5.93
N TYR A 455 -5.35 8.84 -5.40
CA TYR A 455 -5.77 7.67 -6.19
C TYR A 455 -7.07 7.96 -6.97
N GLY A 456 -7.13 7.51 -8.23
CA GLY A 456 -8.26 7.73 -9.13
C GLY A 456 -8.43 9.17 -9.64
N SER A 457 -7.54 10.09 -9.24
CA SER A 457 -7.54 11.48 -9.68
C SER A 457 -6.37 11.78 -10.63
N SER A 458 -6.07 13.06 -10.82
CA SER A 458 -5.07 13.57 -11.74
C SER A 458 -4.33 14.79 -11.18
N ARG A 459 -3.36 15.28 -11.94
CA ARG A 459 -2.64 16.53 -11.72
C ARG A 459 -3.52 17.77 -11.61
N PHE A 460 -4.83 17.67 -11.86
CA PHE A 460 -5.79 18.73 -11.59
C PHE A 460 -5.93 19.05 -10.08
N ASP A 461 -5.80 18.05 -9.20
CA ASP A 461 -6.02 18.16 -7.74
C ASP A 461 -5.17 19.25 -7.06
N PHE A 462 -4.01 19.57 -7.63
CA PHE A 462 -3.08 20.51 -7.03
C PHE A 462 -3.66 21.93 -6.89
N LEU A 463 -4.70 22.28 -7.67
CA LEU A 463 -5.41 23.54 -7.55
C LEU A 463 -6.10 23.71 -6.18
N GLY A 464 -6.34 22.62 -5.44
CA GLY A 464 -6.80 22.71 -4.06
C GLY A 464 -5.78 23.33 -3.09
N PHE A 465 -4.48 23.24 -3.40
CA PHE A 465 -3.38 23.64 -2.51
C PHE A 465 -2.52 24.78 -3.06
N ALA A 466 -2.44 24.94 -4.38
CA ALA A 466 -1.52 25.86 -5.04
C ALA A 466 -1.72 27.32 -4.62
N TRP A 467 -2.94 27.73 -4.27
CA TRP A 467 -3.24 29.08 -3.78
C TRP A 467 -2.37 29.49 -2.58
N ALA A 468 -2.11 28.57 -1.65
CA ALA A 468 -1.33 28.84 -0.44
C ALA A 468 0.16 28.96 -0.76
N MET A 469 0.65 28.12 -1.66
CA MET A 469 2.03 28.16 -2.14
C MET A 469 2.30 29.46 -2.89
N ASN A 470 1.38 29.87 -3.77
CA ASN A 470 1.47 31.13 -4.50
C ASN A 470 1.40 32.34 -3.55
N ARG A 471 0.55 32.29 -2.52
CA ARG A 471 0.50 33.31 -1.47
C ARG A 471 1.82 33.48 -0.73
N MET A 472 2.60 32.41 -0.58
CA MET A 472 3.95 32.43 -0.02
C MET A 472 5.05 32.70 -1.07
N GLY A 473 4.67 33.02 -2.32
CA GLY A 473 5.58 33.37 -3.39
C GLY A 473 6.29 32.19 -4.07
N MET A 474 5.72 30.99 -3.95
CA MET A 474 6.23 29.77 -4.59
C MET A 474 5.30 29.35 -5.73
N ALA A 475 5.86 28.79 -6.80
CA ALA A 475 5.08 28.09 -7.81
C ALA A 475 4.68 26.72 -7.30
N ALA A 476 3.52 26.23 -7.74
CA ALA A 476 3.07 24.87 -7.46
C ALA A 476 2.93 24.12 -8.78
N CYS A 477 3.42 22.88 -8.85
CA CYS A 477 3.45 22.08 -10.07
C CYS A 477 3.00 20.64 -9.80
N ALA A 478 2.28 20.02 -10.73
CA ALA A 478 1.82 18.64 -10.64
C ALA A 478 1.90 17.92 -11.99
N PHE A 479 2.05 16.60 -11.94
CA PHE A 479 2.04 15.68 -13.08
C PHE A 479 1.24 14.42 -12.71
N ASP A 480 0.83 13.64 -13.72
CA ASP A 480 0.08 12.40 -13.49
C ASP A 480 0.99 11.21 -13.20
N TYR A 481 0.64 10.44 -12.18
CA TYR A 481 1.29 9.18 -11.84
C TYR A 481 1.10 8.11 -12.92
N PRO A 482 1.89 7.02 -12.90
CA PRO A 482 1.70 5.91 -13.84
C PRO A 482 0.25 5.46 -13.85
N GLY A 483 -0.35 5.31 -15.05
CA GLY A 483 -1.73 4.85 -15.21
C GLY A 483 -2.82 5.87 -14.86
N HIS A 484 -2.49 7.10 -14.47
CA HIS A 484 -3.49 8.09 -14.04
C HIS A 484 -3.75 9.17 -15.10
N GLY A 485 -4.92 9.81 -14.98
CA GLY A 485 -5.35 10.98 -15.74
C GLY A 485 -6.77 11.43 -15.33
N PRO A 486 -7.31 12.50 -15.94
CA PRO A 486 -8.61 13.06 -15.54
C PRO A 486 -9.79 12.21 -16.01
N THR A 487 -10.49 11.52 -15.11
CA THR A 487 -11.73 10.78 -15.43
C THR A 487 -12.95 11.68 -15.26
N VAL A 488 -13.79 11.73 -16.31
CA VAL A 488 -15.04 12.49 -16.36
C VAL A 488 -16.07 11.64 -17.08
N SER A 489 -17.28 11.52 -16.53
CA SER A 489 -18.35 10.77 -17.21
C SER A 489 -18.75 11.44 -18.53
N ALA A 490 -19.29 10.69 -19.49
CA ALA A 490 -19.68 11.24 -20.80
C ALA A 490 -20.69 12.41 -20.69
N ASP A 491 -21.65 12.32 -19.77
CA ASP A 491 -22.65 13.38 -19.54
C ASP A 491 -22.03 14.65 -18.92
N GLU A 492 -21.09 14.49 -17.99
CA GLU A 492 -20.35 15.62 -17.40
C GLU A 492 -19.41 16.24 -18.41
N LEU A 493 -18.78 15.42 -19.26
CA LEU A 493 -17.88 15.87 -20.29
C LEU A 493 -18.60 16.81 -21.27
N ASP A 494 -19.79 16.44 -21.75
CA ASP A 494 -20.60 17.29 -22.63
C ASP A 494 -20.90 18.67 -22.00
N LEU A 495 -21.16 18.71 -20.68
CA LEU A 495 -21.38 19.95 -19.94
C LEU A 495 -20.10 20.79 -19.81
N ILE A 496 -18.98 20.15 -19.45
CA ILE A 496 -17.68 20.80 -19.30
C ILE A 496 -17.28 21.42 -20.64
N LEU A 497 -17.33 20.64 -21.73
CA LEU A 497 -16.97 21.12 -23.06
C LEU A 497 -17.84 22.29 -23.52
N ALA A 498 -19.14 22.28 -23.22
CA ALA A 498 -20.05 23.38 -23.55
C ALA A 498 -19.72 24.70 -22.85
N VAL A 499 -19.00 24.66 -21.73
CA VAL A 499 -18.52 25.85 -21.02
C VAL A 499 -17.10 26.21 -21.44
N LEU A 500 -16.20 25.23 -21.61
CA LEU A 500 -14.80 25.49 -21.95
C LEU A 500 -14.61 26.06 -23.36
N GLU A 501 -15.40 25.60 -24.34
CA GLU A 501 -15.35 26.05 -25.74
C GLU A 501 -15.59 27.57 -25.88
N PRO A 502 -16.70 28.16 -25.37
CA PRO A 502 -16.90 29.61 -25.48
C PRO A 502 -15.94 30.45 -24.61
N THR A 503 -15.28 29.85 -23.61
CA THR A 503 -14.31 30.55 -22.74
C THR A 503 -12.86 30.48 -23.23
N GLY A 504 -12.59 29.79 -24.34
CA GLY A 504 -11.23 29.64 -24.88
C GLY A 504 -10.31 28.76 -24.00
N LEU A 505 -10.92 27.83 -23.24
CA LEU A 505 -10.22 26.93 -22.31
C LEU A 505 -10.16 25.48 -22.83
N MET A 506 -10.58 25.22 -24.07
CA MET A 506 -10.45 23.91 -24.70
C MET A 506 -9.00 23.38 -24.69
N PRO A 507 -7.97 24.20 -25.00
CA PRO A 507 -6.59 23.74 -24.89
C PRO A 507 -6.18 23.34 -23.47
N PHE A 508 -6.78 23.91 -22.42
CA PHE A 508 -6.51 23.47 -21.04
C PHE A 508 -7.04 22.06 -20.80
N TYR A 509 -8.24 21.74 -21.29
CA TYR A 509 -8.79 20.39 -21.22
C TYR A 509 -7.95 19.39 -22.03
N GLU A 510 -7.59 19.74 -23.27
CA GLU A 510 -6.70 18.92 -24.11
C GLU A 510 -5.35 18.68 -23.45
N HIS A 511 -4.79 19.71 -22.81
CA HIS A 511 -3.61 19.58 -21.97
C HIS A 511 -3.88 18.55 -20.86
N LEU A 512 -4.94 18.67 -20.06
CA LEU A 512 -5.22 17.73 -18.96
C LEU A 512 -5.38 16.27 -19.43
N VAL A 513 -6.07 16.01 -20.54
CA VAL A 513 -6.28 14.64 -21.06
C VAL A 513 -5.06 14.06 -21.78
N ASP A 514 -4.06 14.87 -22.13
CA ASP A 514 -2.69 14.38 -22.43
C ASP A 514 -2.10 13.83 -21.14
N SER A 515 -2.31 12.54 -20.91
CA SER A 515 -2.09 11.86 -19.63
C SER A 515 -1.74 10.38 -19.80
N ARG A 516 -1.70 9.61 -18.72
CA ARG A 516 -1.10 8.25 -18.65
C ARG A 516 -2.10 7.12 -18.41
N TYR A 517 -3.38 7.43 -18.22
CA TYR A 517 -4.43 6.42 -18.09
C TYR A 517 -4.60 5.58 -19.36
N ARG A 518 -5.26 4.43 -19.23
CA ARG A 518 -5.50 3.48 -20.31
C ARG A 518 -6.88 2.84 -20.11
N ASP A 519 -7.48 2.38 -21.19
CA ASP A 519 -8.64 1.48 -21.13
C ASP A 519 -8.14 0.07 -20.81
N LEU A 520 -8.16 -0.30 -19.53
CA LEU A 520 -7.56 -1.54 -19.02
C LEU A 520 -8.52 -2.71 -19.14
N ASP A 521 -9.84 -2.49 -19.09
CA ASP A 521 -10.84 -3.56 -19.25
C ASP A 521 -11.48 -3.63 -20.64
N TYR A 522 -11.06 -2.75 -21.53
CA TYR A 522 -11.44 -2.71 -22.93
C TYR A 522 -12.94 -2.41 -23.11
N ASP A 523 -13.55 -1.59 -22.25
CA ASP A 523 -14.96 -1.18 -22.36
C ASP A 523 -15.18 0.16 -23.08
N GLY A 524 -14.09 0.84 -23.45
CA GLY A 524 -14.09 2.14 -24.11
C GLY A 524 -14.03 3.33 -23.15
N GLU A 525 -13.91 3.12 -21.85
CA GLU A 525 -13.60 4.12 -20.82
C GLU A 525 -12.13 4.00 -20.38
N PHE A 526 -11.54 5.10 -19.90
CA PHE A 526 -10.16 5.10 -19.42
C PHE A 526 -10.14 4.92 -17.89
N ASP A 527 -9.35 3.96 -17.42
CA ASP A 527 -9.25 3.57 -16.02
C ASP A 527 -8.13 4.33 -15.31
N SER A 528 -8.40 5.56 -14.86
CA SER A 528 -7.40 6.34 -14.10
C SER A 528 -7.00 5.62 -12.82
N GLY A 529 -5.74 5.22 -12.74
CA GLY A 529 -5.17 4.49 -11.62
C GLY A 529 -5.68 3.05 -11.50
N GLY A 530 -6.34 2.50 -12.51
CA GLY A 530 -6.97 1.18 -12.42
C GLY A 530 -6.03 0.03 -12.07
N ASP A 531 -4.74 0.15 -12.38
CA ASP A 531 -3.67 -0.81 -12.09
C ASP A 531 -2.75 -0.39 -10.91
N GLN A 532 -2.96 0.79 -10.30
CA GLN A 532 -2.12 1.28 -9.19
C GLN A 532 -2.13 0.35 -7.97
N TRP A 533 -3.31 -0.18 -7.62
CA TRP A 533 -3.52 -1.16 -6.57
C TRP A 533 -4.11 -2.41 -7.20
N SER A 534 -3.50 -3.58 -6.97
CA SER A 534 -4.04 -4.85 -7.46
C SER A 534 -3.57 -6.01 -6.57
N ALA A 535 -4.10 -7.21 -6.81
CA ALA A 535 -3.58 -8.43 -6.18
C ALA A 535 -2.15 -8.81 -6.65
N ASP A 536 -1.61 -8.21 -7.72
CA ASP A 536 -0.18 -8.34 -8.06
C ASP A 536 0.64 -7.33 -7.24
N ALA A 537 1.09 -7.80 -6.07
CA ALA A 537 1.88 -7.01 -5.14
C ALA A 537 3.20 -6.48 -5.74
N PHE A 538 3.77 -7.12 -6.78
CA PHE A 538 4.98 -6.62 -7.45
C PHE A 538 4.68 -5.40 -8.31
N HIS A 539 3.59 -5.45 -9.09
CA HIS A 539 3.14 -4.32 -9.88
C HIS A 539 2.79 -3.13 -8.98
N THR A 540 1.96 -3.35 -7.94
CA THR A 540 1.59 -2.31 -6.96
C THR A 540 2.80 -1.64 -6.31
N ARG A 541 3.77 -2.44 -5.84
CA ARG A 541 5.04 -1.95 -5.28
C ARG A 541 5.79 -1.04 -6.26
N ASP A 542 5.85 -1.46 -7.52
CA ASP A 542 6.66 -0.79 -8.53
C ASP A 542 5.96 0.44 -9.14
N MET A 543 4.63 0.52 -9.10
CA MET A 543 3.86 1.75 -9.35
C MET A 543 4.27 2.88 -8.41
N VAL A 544 4.39 2.59 -7.11
CA VAL A 544 4.87 3.57 -6.12
C VAL A 544 6.33 3.96 -6.38
N ARG A 545 7.20 2.98 -6.65
CA ARG A 545 8.63 3.25 -6.92
C ARG A 545 8.82 4.06 -8.20
N GLN A 546 8.05 3.79 -9.26
CA GLN A 546 8.08 4.55 -10.50
C GLN A 546 7.63 6.00 -10.27
N ALA A 547 6.59 6.23 -9.48
CA ALA A 547 6.17 7.59 -9.11
C ALA A 547 7.27 8.36 -8.35
N ALA A 548 8.03 7.70 -7.47
CA ALA A 548 9.17 8.32 -6.79
C ALA A 548 10.32 8.68 -7.76
N VAL A 549 10.55 7.87 -8.80
CA VAL A 549 11.48 8.18 -9.89
C VAL A 549 10.99 9.39 -10.70
N ASP A 550 9.69 9.44 -11.00
CA ASP A 550 9.09 10.52 -11.77
C ASP A 550 9.22 11.87 -11.02
N HIS A 551 9.02 11.89 -9.70
CA HIS A 551 9.30 13.07 -8.87
C HIS A 551 10.78 13.50 -8.91
N ALA A 552 11.70 12.55 -8.81
CA ALA A 552 13.13 12.82 -8.85
C ALA A 552 13.56 13.40 -10.21
N GLN A 553 13.05 12.83 -11.30
CA GLN A 553 13.34 13.29 -12.66
C GLN A 553 12.67 14.64 -12.97
N PHE A 554 11.46 14.87 -12.45
CA PHE A 554 10.78 16.15 -12.58
C PHE A 554 11.55 17.25 -11.83
N LEU A 555 12.03 16.97 -10.62
CA LEU A 555 12.90 17.88 -9.87
C LEU A 555 14.13 18.26 -10.69
N ASP A 556 14.86 17.26 -11.19
CA ASP A 556 16.07 17.50 -11.97
C ASP A 556 15.78 18.31 -13.24
N SER A 557 14.64 18.05 -13.87
CA SER A 557 14.19 18.78 -15.05
C SER A 557 13.85 20.24 -14.75
N LEU A 558 13.29 20.53 -13.58
CA LEU A 558 13.06 21.89 -13.09
C LEU A 558 14.37 22.59 -12.70
N MET A 559 15.32 21.88 -12.08
CA MET A 559 16.64 22.41 -11.78
C MET A 559 17.41 22.80 -13.06
N ALA A 560 17.16 22.13 -14.18
CA ALA A 560 17.75 22.41 -15.49
C ALA A 560 17.03 23.53 -16.29
N CYS A 561 15.97 24.15 -15.75
CA CYS A 561 15.31 25.30 -16.35
C CYS A 561 16.32 26.44 -16.61
N GLY A 562 16.20 27.12 -17.76
CA GLY A 562 17.13 28.16 -18.18
C GLY A 562 18.45 27.66 -18.79
N GLU A 563 18.87 26.43 -18.50
CA GLU A 563 20.08 25.82 -19.08
C GLU A 563 19.79 24.95 -20.32
N THR A 564 18.55 24.49 -20.45
CA THR A 564 18.08 23.70 -21.60
C THR A 564 17.11 24.48 -22.49
N THR A 565 16.83 23.94 -23.67
CA THR A 565 15.84 24.48 -24.62
C THR A 565 14.65 23.54 -24.75
N TRP A 566 13.47 24.12 -24.92
CA TRP A 566 12.24 23.39 -25.23
C TRP A 566 11.72 23.69 -26.64
N THR A 567 10.75 22.91 -27.09
CA THR A 567 9.93 23.19 -28.27
C THR A 567 8.69 23.96 -27.85
N LEU A 568 8.41 25.07 -28.54
CA LEU A 568 7.18 25.86 -28.41
C LEU A 568 6.09 25.29 -29.33
N PRO A 569 4.79 25.57 -29.08
CA PRO A 569 3.69 25.04 -29.90
C PRO A 569 3.78 25.38 -31.40
N ASP A 570 4.40 26.51 -31.75
CA ASP A 570 4.63 26.91 -33.14
C ASP A 570 5.80 26.15 -33.83
N GLY A 571 6.44 25.23 -33.11
CA GLY A 571 7.59 24.43 -33.54
C GLY A 571 8.93 25.15 -33.44
N SER A 572 8.97 26.39 -32.97
CA SER A 572 10.22 27.10 -32.68
C SER A 572 10.84 26.63 -31.35
N THR A 573 12.06 27.09 -31.06
CA THR A 573 12.76 26.73 -29.83
C THR A 573 12.87 27.94 -28.91
N GLY A 574 12.57 27.75 -27.64
CA GLY A 574 12.73 28.75 -26.57
C GLY A 574 13.67 28.28 -25.47
N MET A 575 13.95 29.18 -24.51
CA MET A 575 14.58 28.81 -23.24
C MET A 575 13.57 28.03 -22.41
N SER A 576 14.00 26.89 -21.84
CA SER A 576 13.12 26.10 -20.98
C SER A 576 12.62 26.91 -19.79
N CYS A 577 11.32 26.77 -19.50
CA CYS A 577 10.63 27.39 -18.37
C CYS A 577 10.52 28.92 -18.42
N ASP A 578 10.76 29.55 -19.57
CA ASP A 578 10.60 31.00 -19.83
C ASP A 578 9.33 31.22 -20.67
N TRP A 579 8.15 31.16 -20.02
CA TRP A 579 6.87 31.25 -20.73
C TRP A 579 6.56 32.70 -21.15
N ASP A 580 7.06 33.73 -20.46
CA ASP A 580 6.88 35.13 -20.89
C ASP A 580 7.92 35.63 -21.90
N GLY A 581 8.96 34.84 -22.16
CA GLY A 581 9.96 35.08 -23.19
C GLY A 581 10.90 36.25 -22.86
N ASP A 582 11.06 36.60 -21.59
CA ASP A 582 11.90 37.71 -21.15
C ASP A 582 13.40 37.38 -21.09
N GLY A 583 13.75 36.09 -21.24
CA GLY A 583 15.11 35.57 -21.20
C GLY A 583 15.53 35.08 -19.81
N THR A 584 14.61 34.98 -18.86
CA THR A 584 14.78 34.42 -17.51
C THR A 584 13.76 33.31 -17.32
N PRO A 585 14.13 32.13 -16.77
CA PRO A 585 13.12 31.14 -16.43
C PRO A 585 12.16 31.70 -15.37
N ASP A 586 10.87 31.45 -15.55
CA ASP A 586 9.79 31.86 -14.64
C ASP A 586 9.87 31.14 -13.30
N ILE A 587 10.21 29.86 -13.35
CA ILE A 587 10.28 28.94 -12.21
C ILE A 587 11.51 28.05 -12.35
N GLY A 588 11.95 27.47 -11.23
CA GLY A 588 13.02 26.48 -11.22
C GLY A 588 14.41 27.06 -11.49
N GLY A 589 15.35 26.22 -11.88
CA GLY A 589 16.77 26.54 -11.96
C GLY A 589 17.57 26.10 -10.73
N PRO A 590 18.91 26.13 -10.78
CA PRO A 590 19.76 25.48 -9.79
C PRO A 590 19.87 26.23 -8.45
N GLU A 591 19.43 27.50 -8.38
CA GLU A 591 19.65 28.39 -7.23
C GLU A 591 18.37 28.68 -6.42
N VAL A 592 17.23 28.08 -6.79
CA VAL A 592 15.95 28.24 -6.07
C VAL A 592 15.69 27.08 -5.13
N SER A 593 14.78 27.30 -4.16
CA SER A 593 14.31 26.27 -3.25
C SER A 593 13.27 25.35 -3.90
N TYR A 594 13.29 24.08 -3.50
CA TYR A 594 12.35 23.06 -3.94
C TYR A 594 11.72 22.36 -2.74
N ASN A 595 10.40 22.23 -2.76
CA ASN A 595 9.63 21.52 -1.73
C ASN A 595 8.65 20.54 -2.39
N VAL A 596 8.16 19.57 -1.62
CA VAL A 596 7.23 18.57 -2.15
C VAL A 596 6.13 18.26 -1.14
N ILE A 597 4.88 18.31 -1.61
CA ILE A 597 3.68 17.90 -0.89
C ILE A 597 2.98 16.80 -1.69
N GLY A 598 2.28 15.90 -1.03
CA GLY A 598 1.39 14.96 -1.70
C GLY A 598 0.27 14.54 -0.78
N GLY A 599 -0.92 14.32 -1.33
CA GLY A 599 -2.08 13.83 -0.58
C GLY A 599 -2.49 12.44 -1.01
N SER A 600 -2.92 11.59 -0.07
CA SER A 600 -3.38 10.22 -0.36
C SER A 600 -2.29 9.38 -1.02
N LEU A 601 -2.52 8.82 -2.21
CA LEU A 601 -1.50 8.18 -3.06
C LEU A 601 -0.26 9.07 -3.23
N GLY A 602 -0.44 10.37 -3.44
CA GLY A 602 0.67 11.32 -3.49
C GLY A 602 1.42 11.45 -2.17
N GLY A 603 0.75 11.29 -1.03
CA GLY A 603 1.40 11.20 0.28
C GLY A 603 2.31 9.97 0.39
N ILE A 604 1.83 8.82 -0.07
CA ILE A 604 2.62 7.56 -0.14
C ILE A 604 3.85 7.75 -1.04
N ASN A 605 3.63 8.18 -2.28
CA ASN A 605 4.69 8.33 -3.29
C ASN A 605 5.75 9.35 -2.87
N THR A 606 5.33 10.49 -2.32
CA THR A 606 6.26 11.55 -1.88
C THR A 606 7.00 11.18 -0.59
N ALA A 607 6.42 10.37 0.31
CA ALA A 607 7.13 9.85 1.47
C ALA A 607 8.25 8.86 1.06
N VAL A 608 8.01 8.02 0.05
CA VAL A 608 9.06 7.18 -0.55
C VAL A 608 10.15 8.04 -1.22
N ALA A 609 9.76 9.03 -2.02
CA ALA A 609 10.69 9.95 -2.68
C ALA A 609 11.56 10.72 -1.67
N ALA A 610 11.01 11.15 -0.53
CA ALA A 610 11.73 11.84 0.54
C ALA A 610 12.93 11.05 1.08
N GLY A 611 12.84 9.71 1.06
CA GLY A 611 13.91 8.83 1.49
C GLY A 611 15.15 8.86 0.58
N VAL A 612 14.98 9.22 -0.70
CA VAL A 612 16.05 9.07 -1.72
C VAL A 612 16.44 10.36 -2.43
N VAL A 613 15.59 11.39 -2.47
CA VAL A 613 15.86 12.66 -3.17
C VAL A 613 16.49 13.67 -2.21
N ASP A 614 17.73 14.09 -2.49
CA ASP A 614 18.56 14.91 -1.60
C ASP A 614 18.34 16.41 -1.73
N GLU A 615 17.86 16.84 -2.89
CA GLU A 615 17.85 18.24 -3.35
C GLU A 615 16.59 19.01 -2.95
N VAL A 616 15.70 18.39 -2.19
CA VAL A 616 14.46 19.01 -1.69
C VAL A 616 14.67 19.51 -0.27
N ASP A 617 14.30 20.76 -0.03
CA ASP A 617 14.47 21.46 1.25
C ASP A 617 13.53 20.92 2.33
N ALA A 618 12.25 20.69 1.98
CA ALA A 618 11.25 20.16 2.88
C ALA A 618 10.13 19.36 2.18
N TRP A 619 9.59 18.39 2.92
CA TRP A 619 8.55 17.46 2.48
C TRP A 619 7.32 17.54 3.40
N ALA A 620 6.13 17.46 2.83
CA ALA A 620 4.88 17.36 3.58
C ALA A 620 3.95 16.27 3.02
N PRO A 621 4.22 14.99 3.30
CA PRO A 621 3.34 13.92 2.85
C PRO A 621 2.09 13.87 3.77
N VAL A 622 0.92 14.15 3.18
CA VAL A 622 -0.40 14.18 3.83
C VAL A 622 -1.06 12.83 3.66
N VAL A 623 -1.56 12.26 4.77
CA VAL A 623 -2.09 10.88 4.86
C VAL A 623 -1.20 9.84 4.16
N PRO A 624 0.07 9.71 4.57
CA PRO A 624 1.12 9.14 3.71
C PRO A 624 1.27 7.62 3.77
N GLY A 625 0.48 6.90 4.56
CA GLY A 625 0.71 5.48 4.80
C GLY A 625 1.97 5.19 5.65
N GLY A 626 2.40 3.93 5.66
CA GLY A 626 3.51 3.42 6.47
C GLY A 626 3.22 2.02 7.01
N GLY A 627 3.19 1.03 6.12
CA GLY A 627 2.58 -0.29 6.31
C GLY A 627 1.47 -0.53 5.29
N LEU A 628 1.80 -0.72 4.02
CA LEU A 628 0.84 -0.87 2.92
C LEU A 628 -0.03 -2.12 3.06
N LEU A 629 0.47 -3.19 3.69
CA LEU A 629 -0.37 -4.34 4.04
C LEU A 629 -1.51 -3.94 5.00
N ASP A 630 -1.19 -3.10 6.00
CA ASP A 630 -2.17 -2.65 6.98
C ASP A 630 -3.23 -1.73 6.35
N VAL A 631 -2.81 -0.91 5.37
CA VAL A 631 -3.73 -0.15 4.52
C VAL A 631 -4.62 -1.10 3.72
N ALA A 632 -4.03 -2.09 3.06
CA ALA A 632 -4.80 -3.04 2.24
C ALA A 632 -5.89 -3.75 3.03
N PHE A 633 -5.62 -4.17 4.27
CA PHE A 633 -6.59 -4.88 5.10
C PHE A 633 -7.71 -4.03 5.70
N ARG A 634 -7.53 -2.71 5.78
CA ARG A 634 -8.45 -1.81 6.50
C ARG A 634 -9.01 -0.67 5.66
N THR A 635 -8.55 -0.52 4.42
CA THR A 635 -9.03 0.54 3.54
C THR A 635 -10.48 0.32 3.14
N GLU A 636 -11.23 1.41 3.01
CA GLU A 636 -12.60 1.42 2.49
C GLU A 636 -12.70 2.12 1.15
N ILE A 637 -11.57 2.46 0.51
CA ILE A 637 -11.59 3.16 -0.77
C ILE A 637 -12.11 2.23 -1.86
N GLY A 638 -13.12 2.70 -2.60
CA GLY A 638 -13.58 2.00 -3.79
C GLY A 638 -12.50 1.96 -4.87
N GLY A 639 -12.56 0.96 -5.73
CA GLY A 639 -11.52 0.65 -6.70
C GLY A 639 -10.42 -0.20 -6.11
N ALA A 640 -9.80 0.24 -5.01
CA ALA A 640 -8.68 -0.51 -4.43
C ALA A 640 -9.14 -1.76 -3.67
N VAL A 641 -10.26 -1.72 -2.93
CA VAL A 641 -10.79 -2.90 -2.24
C VAL A 641 -11.09 -4.00 -3.26
N GLU A 642 -11.77 -3.64 -4.35
CA GLU A 642 -12.15 -4.51 -5.44
C GLU A 642 -10.92 -5.05 -6.19
N ALA A 643 -9.94 -4.20 -6.52
CA ALA A 643 -8.73 -4.63 -7.23
C ALA A 643 -7.78 -5.52 -6.38
N MET A 644 -7.67 -5.26 -5.07
CA MET A 644 -6.80 -6.04 -4.16
C MET A 644 -7.46 -7.34 -3.69
N HIS A 645 -8.69 -7.27 -3.18
CA HIS A 645 -9.39 -8.45 -2.63
C HIS A 645 -10.13 -9.21 -3.72
N GLY A 646 -10.62 -8.54 -4.77
CA GLY A 646 -11.43 -9.16 -5.81
C GLY A 646 -10.68 -10.24 -6.56
N ARG A 647 -9.47 -10.00 -7.08
CA ARG A 647 -8.68 -11.05 -7.75
C ARG A 647 -8.14 -12.11 -6.78
N LEU A 648 -7.97 -11.77 -5.49
CA LEU A 648 -7.60 -12.73 -4.45
C LEU A 648 -8.71 -13.75 -4.18
N MET A 649 -9.98 -13.32 -4.19
CA MET A 649 -11.12 -14.15 -3.78
C MET A 649 -12.01 -14.63 -4.94
N SER A 650 -11.99 -13.96 -6.09
CA SER A 650 -12.73 -14.36 -7.28
C SER A 650 -11.90 -15.23 -8.23
N PRO A 651 -12.48 -15.89 -9.25
CA PRO A 651 -13.91 -15.98 -9.57
C PRO A 651 -14.76 -16.62 -8.47
N LEU A 652 -15.91 -16.00 -8.17
CA LEU A 652 -16.90 -16.51 -7.22
C LEU A 652 -18.14 -16.98 -7.99
N ILE A 653 -18.61 -18.21 -7.76
CA ILE A 653 -19.91 -18.68 -8.25
C ILE A 653 -20.97 -18.36 -7.20
N LEU A 654 -21.96 -17.54 -7.58
CA LEU A 654 -23.02 -17.07 -6.69
C LEU A 654 -24.40 -17.57 -7.10
N GLY A 655 -25.25 -17.80 -6.10
CA GLY A 655 -26.69 -17.93 -6.28
C GLY A 655 -27.41 -16.64 -5.87
N LEU A 656 -28.09 -15.99 -6.81
CA LEU A 656 -28.85 -14.76 -6.58
C LEU A 656 -30.36 -15.05 -6.74
N PRO A 657 -31.14 -15.12 -5.65
CA PRO A 657 -32.57 -15.43 -5.75
C PRO A 657 -33.36 -14.25 -6.35
N GLY A 658 -34.26 -14.55 -7.28
CA GLY A 658 -35.21 -13.62 -7.86
C GLY A 658 -36.53 -13.55 -7.07
N ASP A 659 -37.20 -12.39 -7.13
CA ASP A 659 -38.50 -12.16 -6.47
C ASP A 659 -39.62 -13.11 -6.95
N ASP A 660 -39.47 -13.70 -8.13
CA ASP A 660 -40.40 -14.65 -8.75
C ASP A 660 -40.13 -16.11 -8.38
N GLY A 661 -39.14 -16.37 -7.51
CA GLY A 661 -38.74 -17.69 -7.07
C GLY A 661 -37.73 -18.38 -7.99
N THR A 662 -37.23 -17.69 -9.01
CA THR A 662 -36.08 -18.16 -9.80
C THR A 662 -34.76 -17.97 -9.04
N LEU A 663 -33.71 -18.65 -9.49
CA LEU A 663 -32.35 -18.50 -8.98
C LEU A 663 -31.42 -18.19 -10.14
N GLN A 664 -30.80 -17.01 -10.14
CA GLN A 664 -29.75 -16.69 -11.08
C GLN A 664 -28.42 -17.23 -10.56
N VAL A 665 -27.76 -18.08 -11.35
CA VAL A 665 -26.40 -18.54 -11.09
C VAL A 665 -25.45 -17.68 -11.93
N VAL A 666 -24.44 -17.09 -11.29
CA VAL A 666 -23.56 -16.10 -11.91
C VAL A 666 -22.10 -16.34 -11.50
N GLN A 667 -21.16 -15.81 -12.29
CA GLN A 667 -19.82 -15.52 -11.80
C GLN A 667 -19.79 -14.08 -11.28
N LEU A 668 -19.20 -13.86 -10.11
CA LEU A 668 -18.76 -12.54 -9.67
C LEU A 668 -17.24 -12.49 -9.83
N VAL A 669 -16.76 -11.59 -10.67
CA VAL A 669 -15.34 -11.48 -11.07
C VAL A 669 -14.86 -10.04 -10.93
N ASN A 670 -13.56 -9.87 -10.67
CA ASN A 670 -12.95 -8.54 -10.70
C ASN A 670 -12.67 -8.11 -12.15
N THR A 671 -12.90 -6.83 -12.44
CA THR A 671 -12.41 -6.14 -13.62
C THR A 671 -11.89 -4.78 -13.18
N VAL A 672 -10.57 -4.61 -13.21
CA VAL A 672 -9.89 -3.36 -12.80
C VAL A 672 -10.37 -2.92 -11.41
N MET A 673 -11.16 -1.84 -11.32
CA MET A 673 -11.65 -1.24 -10.07
C MET A 673 -13.03 -1.74 -9.63
N ASP A 674 -13.67 -2.63 -10.38
CA ASP A 674 -15.03 -3.11 -10.12
C ASP A 674 -15.10 -4.61 -9.86
N MET A 675 -16.14 -5.01 -9.11
CA MET A 675 -16.65 -6.39 -9.14
C MET A 675 -17.85 -6.44 -10.08
N ARG A 676 -17.82 -7.33 -11.08
CA ARG A 676 -18.88 -7.48 -12.08
C ARG A 676 -19.54 -8.86 -12.01
N VAL A 677 -20.87 -8.84 -12.14
CA VAL A 677 -21.70 -10.03 -12.24
C VAL A 677 -21.80 -10.46 -13.70
N VAL A 678 -21.38 -11.68 -13.99
CA VAL A 678 -21.39 -12.30 -15.33
C VAL A 678 -22.38 -13.47 -15.30
N PRO A 679 -23.58 -13.35 -15.90
CA PRO A 679 -24.64 -14.36 -15.79
C PRO A 679 -24.30 -15.71 -16.43
N ILE A 680 -24.53 -16.82 -15.73
CA ILE A 680 -24.36 -18.17 -16.28
C ILE A 680 -25.70 -18.73 -16.75
N ALA A 681 -26.69 -18.82 -15.84
CA ALA A 681 -28.00 -19.39 -16.10
C ALA A 681 -29.06 -18.91 -15.10
N THR A 682 -30.34 -18.98 -15.47
CA THR A 682 -31.50 -18.74 -14.59
C THR A 682 -32.29 -20.03 -14.37
N LEU A 683 -32.35 -20.49 -13.13
CA LEU A 683 -32.97 -21.75 -12.73
C LEU A 683 -34.37 -21.51 -12.15
N THR A 684 -35.33 -22.37 -12.49
CA THR A 684 -36.69 -22.31 -11.94
C THR A 684 -36.87 -23.08 -10.62
N ASP A 685 -35.89 -23.91 -10.27
CA ASP A 685 -35.83 -24.71 -9.05
C ASP A 685 -34.37 -24.97 -8.67
N PHE A 686 -34.11 -25.27 -7.40
CA PHE A 686 -32.77 -25.63 -6.91
C PHE A 686 -32.89 -26.54 -5.67
N PRO A 687 -31.90 -27.41 -5.40
CA PRO A 687 -31.92 -28.31 -4.24
C PRO A 687 -31.51 -27.59 -2.94
N ALA A 688 -32.44 -26.84 -2.34
CA ALA A 688 -32.24 -26.25 -1.01
C ALA A 688 -31.84 -27.31 0.03
N GLY A 689 -30.83 -26.99 0.86
CA GLY A 689 -30.19 -27.92 1.79
C GLY A 689 -29.18 -28.89 1.15
N GLY A 690 -28.99 -28.79 -0.17
CA GLY A 690 -28.07 -29.58 -0.98
C GLY A 690 -26.68 -28.95 -1.13
N ARG A 691 -25.96 -29.38 -2.16
CA ARG A 691 -24.57 -28.99 -2.46
C ARG A 691 -24.48 -28.22 -3.77
N ILE A 692 -23.69 -27.17 -3.78
CA ILE A 692 -23.13 -26.58 -5.00
C ILE A 692 -21.72 -27.15 -5.18
N VAL A 693 -21.39 -27.65 -6.35
CA VAL A 693 -20.06 -28.19 -6.69
C VAL A 693 -19.55 -27.46 -7.92
N VAL A 694 -18.38 -26.84 -7.81
CA VAL A 694 -17.71 -26.11 -8.89
C VAL A 694 -16.42 -26.84 -9.22
N GLU A 695 -16.28 -27.27 -10.48
CA GLU A 695 -15.11 -27.99 -10.98
C GLU A 695 -14.44 -27.17 -12.07
N ASN A 696 -13.15 -26.85 -11.88
CA ASN A 696 -12.30 -26.32 -12.95
C ASN A 696 -11.67 -27.51 -13.70
N LEU A 697 -12.04 -27.69 -14.97
CA LEU A 697 -11.61 -28.83 -15.77
C LEU A 697 -10.15 -28.73 -16.25
N ALA A 698 -9.55 -27.54 -16.21
CA ALA A 698 -8.17 -27.32 -16.65
C ALA A 698 -7.15 -27.79 -15.60
N ASN A 699 -7.37 -27.43 -14.33
CA ASN A 699 -6.49 -27.79 -13.22
C ASN A 699 -7.01 -28.96 -12.35
N GLY A 700 -8.28 -29.33 -12.49
CA GLY A 700 -8.91 -30.44 -11.76
C GLY A 700 -9.34 -30.10 -10.33
N VAL A 701 -9.30 -28.82 -9.94
CA VAL A 701 -9.76 -28.35 -8.63
C VAL A 701 -11.29 -28.46 -8.55
N VAL A 702 -11.78 -28.96 -7.42
CA VAL A 702 -13.20 -29.08 -7.10
C VAL A 702 -13.46 -28.44 -5.76
N HIS A 703 -14.28 -27.39 -5.72
CA HIS A 703 -14.77 -26.78 -4.50
C HIS A 703 -16.27 -27.06 -4.36
N GLU A 704 -16.73 -27.22 -3.13
CA GLU A 704 -18.14 -27.44 -2.82
C GLU A 704 -18.63 -26.44 -1.77
N GLY A 705 -19.95 -26.26 -1.71
CA GLY A 705 -20.57 -25.43 -0.67
C GLY A 705 -22.01 -25.79 -0.41
N TYR A 706 -22.54 -25.27 0.69
CA TYR A 706 -23.94 -25.46 1.09
C TYR A 706 -24.89 -24.57 0.28
N ILE A 707 -26.08 -25.08 -0.08
CA ILE A 707 -27.15 -24.30 -0.70
C ILE A 707 -28.22 -23.97 0.36
N PRO A 708 -28.30 -22.73 0.87
CA PRO A 708 -29.33 -22.33 1.83
C PRO A 708 -30.76 -22.38 1.25
N GLU A 709 -31.77 -22.34 2.12
CA GLU A 709 -33.18 -22.26 1.69
C GLU A 709 -33.48 -21.00 0.84
N SER A 710 -32.72 -19.93 1.06
CA SER A 710 -32.77 -18.70 0.26
C SER A 710 -32.15 -18.84 -1.13
N GLY A 711 -31.34 -19.86 -1.39
CA GLY A 711 -30.54 -19.98 -2.62
C GLY A 711 -29.30 -19.08 -2.67
N THR A 712 -29.03 -18.31 -1.61
CA THR A 712 -27.87 -17.40 -1.52
C THR A 712 -26.60 -18.15 -1.13
N PHE A 713 -25.92 -18.75 -2.10
CA PHE A 713 -24.62 -19.39 -1.90
C PHE A 713 -23.48 -18.60 -2.57
N ARG A 714 -22.25 -18.91 -2.18
CA ARG A 714 -20.99 -18.39 -2.75
C ARG A 714 -19.92 -19.47 -2.68
N VAL A 715 -19.26 -19.77 -3.79
CA VAL A 715 -18.10 -20.69 -3.85
C VAL A 715 -17.02 -20.06 -4.71
N GLY A 716 -15.83 -19.84 -4.16
CA GLY A 716 -14.65 -19.42 -4.94
C GLY A 716 -14.01 -20.58 -5.67
N ILE A 717 -13.42 -20.34 -6.84
CA ILE A 717 -12.67 -21.37 -7.58
C ILE A 717 -11.40 -20.74 -8.17
N PRO A 718 -10.19 -21.29 -7.92
CA PRO A 718 -8.99 -20.83 -8.58
C PRO A 718 -9.08 -21.13 -10.08
N ALA A 719 -8.96 -20.09 -10.90
CA ALA A 719 -9.10 -20.22 -12.34
C ALA A 719 -8.26 -19.19 -13.11
N ASP A 720 -7.78 -19.61 -14.26
CA ASP A 720 -7.04 -18.79 -15.21
C ASP A 720 -7.97 -18.24 -16.31
N ALA A 721 -7.68 -17.02 -16.75
CA ALA A 721 -8.33 -16.39 -17.90
C ALA A 721 -7.35 -15.47 -18.64
N ALA A 722 -7.64 -15.21 -19.91
CA ALA A 722 -6.93 -14.22 -20.70
C ALA A 722 -7.19 -12.81 -20.15
N SER A 723 -6.19 -11.93 -20.24
CA SER A 723 -6.37 -10.50 -19.90
C SER A 723 -7.37 -9.81 -20.84
N PRO A 724 -7.91 -8.64 -20.49
CA PRO A 724 -8.78 -7.86 -21.39
C PRO A 724 -8.12 -7.61 -22.76
N TRP A 725 -6.83 -7.26 -22.75
CA TRP A 725 -6.05 -7.05 -23.97
C TRP A 725 -5.91 -8.33 -24.81
N GLU A 726 -5.67 -9.48 -24.18
CA GLU A 726 -5.61 -10.78 -24.87
C GLU A 726 -6.98 -11.19 -25.43
N LYS A 727 -8.06 -10.97 -24.67
CA LYS A 727 -9.45 -11.20 -25.12
C LYS A 727 -9.79 -10.36 -26.34
N ALA A 728 -9.43 -9.08 -26.34
CA ALA A 728 -9.60 -8.19 -27.49
C ALA A 728 -8.91 -8.78 -28.73
N GLN A 729 -7.68 -9.30 -28.61
CA GLN A 729 -6.98 -9.93 -29.73
C GLN A 729 -7.64 -11.23 -30.20
N LEU A 730 -8.05 -12.09 -29.26
CA LEU A 730 -8.77 -13.34 -29.58
C LEU A 730 -10.07 -13.05 -30.34
N ALA A 731 -10.75 -11.95 -30.02
CA ALA A 731 -11.97 -11.49 -30.68
C ALA A 731 -11.72 -10.68 -31.96
N GLY A 732 -10.47 -10.34 -32.28
CA GLY A 732 -10.09 -9.52 -33.44
C GLY A 732 -10.47 -8.04 -33.32
N ALA A 733 -10.52 -7.53 -32.09
CA ALA A 733 -10.81 -6.14 -31.77
C ALA A 733 -9.56 -5.23 -31.98
N PRO A 734 -9.73 -3.92 -32.23
CA PRO A 734 -8.64 -2.97 -32.52
C PRO A 734 -7.75 -2.70 -31.30
N ALA A 735 -6.44 -2.67 -31.45
CA ALA A 735 -5.55 -2.44 -30.30
C ALA A 735 -5.79 -1.08 -29.60
N GLU A 736 -6.33 -0.09 -30.31
CA GLU A 736 -6.60 1.25 -29.77
C GLU A 736 -7.87 1.34 -28.88
N GLY A 737 -8.64 0.25 -28.74
CA GLY A 737 -9.91 0.26 -28.00
C GLY A 737 -11.10 0.78 -28.82
N PHE A 738 -12.19 1.13 -28.14
CA PHE A 738 -13.40 1.64 -28.78
C PHE A 738 -13.37 3.17 -28.95
N ASP A 739 -13.95 3.67 -30.05
CA ASP A 739 -14.12 5.12 -30.29
C ASP A 739 -15.13 5.78 -29.32
N ARG A 740 -15.87 4.96 -28.54
CA ARG A 740 -16.85 5.38 -27.54
C ARG A 740 -17.00 4.31 -26.45
N PRO A 741 -17.42 4.68 -25.24
CA PRO A 741 -17.83 3.73 -24.22
C PRO A 741 -18.92 2.78 -24.73
N LEU A 742 -18.79 1.49 -24.39
CA LEU A 742 -19.79 0.46 -24.69
C LEU A 742 -21.01 0.58 -23.75
N GLY A 743 -20.78 0.84 -22.46
CA GLY A 743 -21.83 0.71 -21.44
C GLY A 743 -22.45 -0.69 -21.45
N ASP A 744 -23.78 -0.78 -21.41
CA ASP A 744 -24.52 -2.06 -21.48
C ASP A 744 -24.74 -2.58 -22.92
N ASP A 745 -24.25 -1.87 -23.95
CA ASP A 745 -24.39 -2.31 -25.33
C ASP A 745 -23.58 -3.61 -25.57
N PRO A 746 -24.09 -4.57 -26.36
CA PRO A 746 -23.30 -5.70 -26.80
C PRO A 746 -22.06 -5.25 -27.59
N SER A 747 -20.93 -5.90 -27.34
CA SER A 747 -19.71 -5.65 -28.11
C SER A 747 -19.93 -6.04 -29.59
N PRO A 748 -19.32 -5.35 -30.57
CA PRO A 748 -19.27 -5.84 -31.94
C PRO A 748 -18.31 -7.02 -32.13
N TYR A 749 -17.49 -7.35 -31.12
CA TYR A 749 -16.48 -8.40 -31.17
C TYR A 749 -16.90 -9.61 -30.33
N THR A 750 -16.70 -10.80 -30.87
CA THR A 750 -17.14 -12.07 -30.26
C THR A 750 -15.99 -13.06 -30.29
N ILE A 751 -15.79 -13.77 -29.19
CA ILE A 751 -14.79 -14.84 -29.11
C ILE A 751 -15.41 -16.11 -29.71
N ASP A 752 -14.81 -16.60 -30.80
CA ASP A 752 -15.29 -17.80 -31.51
C ASP A 752 -15.17 -19.08 -30.66
N ASP A 753 -14.11 -19.20 -29.86
CA ASP A 753 -13.84 -20.32 -28.96
C ASP A 753 -13.52 -19.81 -27.55
N PRO A 754 -14.51 -19.75 -26.64
CA PRO A 754 -14.30 -19.27 -25.27
C PRO A 754 -13.23 -20.02 -24.48
N THR A 755 -12.91 -21.27 -24.84
CA THR A 755 -11.88 -22.06 -24.13
C THR A 755 -10.46 -21.53 -24.34
N LEU A 756 -10.27 -20.57 -25.26
CA LEU A 756 -9.02 -19.82 -25.40
C LEU A 756 -8.95 -18.60 -24.47
N ALA A 757 -10.10 -18.15 -23.94
CA ALA A 757 -10.22 -16.96 -23.11
C ALA A 757 -10.25 -17.26 -21.61
N GLY A 758 -10.49 -18.50 -21.21
CA GLY A 758 -10.40 -18.93 -19.82
C GLY A 758 -10.62 -20.41 -19.60
N ASP A 759 -10.37 -20.85 -18.37
CA ASP A 759 -10.49 -22.23 -17.95
C ASP A 759 -11.92 -22.74 -18.06
N PRO A 760 -12.18 -23.94 -18.63
CA PRO A 760 -13.52 -24.51 -18.67
C PRO A 760 -14.03 -24.89 -17.28
N LEU A 761 -15.25 -24.47 -16.95
CA LEU A 761 -15.89 -24.73 -15.66
C LEU A 761 -17.14 -25.60 -15.81
N VAL A 762 -17.41 -26.43 -14.79
CA VAL A 762 -18.69 -27.12 -14.61
C VAL A 762 -19.25 -26.82 -13.23
N VAL A 763 -20.49 -26.36 -13.19
CA VAL A 763 -21.22 -26.06 -11.95
C VAL A 763 -22.37 -27.04 -11.79
N ARG A 764 -22.39 -27.79 -10.67
CA ARG A 764 -23.45 -28.77 -10.37
C ARG A 764 -24.19 -28.39 -9.10
N LEU A 765 -25.51 -28.40 -9.14
CA LEU A 765 -26.37 -28.27 -7.96
C LEU A 765 -26.94 -29.65 -7.64
N GLU A 766 -26.59 -30.19 -6.49
CA GLU A 766 -26.90 -31.55 -6.07
C GLU A 766 -27.76 -31.58 -4.81
N THR A 767 -28.58 -32.61 -4.64
CA THR A 767 -29.22 -32.91 -3.35
C THR A 767 -28.17 -33.37 -2.31
N VAL A 768 -28.53 -33.39 -1.02
CA VAL A 768 -27.67 -33.93 0.05
C VAL A 768 -27.21 -35.38 -0.19
N ASP A 769 -28.00 -36.17 -0.93
CA ASP A 769 -27.67 -37.56 -1.29
C ASP A 769 -26.77 -37.68 -2.54
N GLY A 770 -26.32 -36.57 -3.12
CA GLY A 770 -25.43 -36.52 -4.30
C GLY A 770 -26.14 -36.69 -5.66
N GLN A 771 -27.47 -36.57 -5.71
CA GLN A 771 -28.19 -36.52 -6.99
C GLN A 771 -28.04 -35.12 -7.61
N VAL A 772 -27.41 -35.04 -8.79
CA VAL A 772 -27.35 -33.82 -9.61
C VAL A 772 -28.76 -33.42 -10.08
N VAL A 773 -29.16 -32.19 -9.73
CA VAL A 773 -30.42 -31.55 -10.15
C VAL A 773 -30.19 -30.67 -11.37
N HIS A 774 -29.12 -29.86 -11.33
CA HIS A 774 -28.67 -29.01 -12.44
C HIS A 774 -27.18 -29.21 -12.68
N GLU A 775 -26.77 -29.22 -13.95
CA GLU A 775 -25.38 -29.20 -14.40
C GLU A 775 -25.27 -28.08 -15.44
N LEU A 776 -24.37 -27.13 -15.20
CA LEU A 776 -24.15 -25.93 -16.01
C LEU A 776 -22.71 -25.97 -16.53
N ASP A 777 -22.57 -26.21 -17.82
CA ASP A 777 -21.28 -26.30 -18.54
C ASP A 777 -21.25 -25.40 -19.81
N THR A 778 -22.29 -24.57 -19.99
CA THR A 778 -22.41 -23.61 -21.08
C THR A 778 -23.02 -22.29 -20.61
N TRP A 779 -22.71 -21.20 -21.30
CA TRP A 779 -23.43 -19.92 -21.16
C TRP A 779 -24.88 -20.06 -21.66
N GLU A 780 -25.88 -19.77 -20.83
CA GLU A 780 -27.29 -19.87 -21.25
C GLU A 780 -27.65 -18.82 -22.31
N GLU A 781 -27.15 -17.59 -22.12
CA GLU A 781 -27.37 -16.44 -22.99
C GLU A 781 -26.03 -15.85 -23.47
N GLN A 782 -26.09 -14.92 -24.42
CA GLN A 782 -24.89 -14.17 -24.81
C GLN A 782 -24.52 -13.20 -23.69
N VAL A 783 -23.25 -13.18 -23.30
CA VAL A 783 -22.74 -12.27 -22.27
C VAL A 783 -21.63 -11.40 -22.84
N THR A 784 -21.66 -10.11 -22.53
CA THR A 784 -20.58 -9.17 -22.83
C THR A 784 -19.77 -8.95 -21.56
N PHE A 785 -18.44 -9.12 -21.63
CA PHE A 785 -17.54 -8.85 -20.51
C PHE A 785 -16.17 -8.45 -21.07
N GLN A 786 -15.55 -7.41 -20.51
CA GLN A 786 -14.26 -6.87 -20.94
C GLN A 786 -14.18 -6.63 -22.46
N GLY A 787 -15.18 -5.91 -22.97
CA GLY A 787 -15.27 -5.52 -24.37
C GLY A 787 -15.52 -6.63 -25.39
N VAL A 788 -15.79 -7.87 -24.97
CA VAL A 788 -16.01 -9.02 -25.88
C VAL A 788 -17.26 -9.82 -25.53
N ASN A 789 -17.86 -10.47 -26.53
CA ASN A 789 -19.02 -11.35 -26.33
C ASN A 789 -18.62 -12.82 -26.19
N TYR A 790 -19.27 -13.51 -25.26
CA TYR A 790 -19.35 -14.96 -25.11
C TYR A 790 -20.69 -15.46 -25.68
N PRO A 791 -20.71 -16.31 -26.72
CA PRO A 791 -21.97 -16.75 -27.36
C PRO A 791 -22.85 -17.64 -26.48
N ALA A 792 -24.17 -17.50 -26.61
CA ALA A 792 -25.12 -18.44 -26.01
C ALA A 792 -24.87 -19.89 -26.48
N GLY A 793 -24.88 -20.83 -25.55
CA GLY A 793 -24.63 -22.27 -25.77
C GLY A 793 -23.16 -22.63 -25.99
N SER A 794 -22.23 -21.68 -25.86
CA SER A 794 -20.79 -21.95 -25.86
C SER A 794 -20.31 -22.43 -24.50
N THR A 795 -19.15 -23.10 -24.44
CA THR A 795 -18.58 -23.65 -23.20
C THR A 795 -18.47 -22.59 -22.12
N LEU A 796 -18.92 -22.91 -20.91
CA LEU A 796 -18.73 -22.08 -19.73
C LEU A 796 -17.25 -22.04 -19.37
N VAL A 797 -16.69 -20.84 -19.26
CA VAL A 797 -15.30 -20.61 -18.88
C VAL A 797 -15.22 -19.58 -17.76
N ALA A 798 -14.13 -19.56 -16.99
CA ALA A 798 -13.84 -18.46 -16.10
C ALA A 798 -13.77 -17.15 -16.90
N ALA A 799 -14.61 -16.18 -16.54
CA ALA A 799 -14.70 -14.91 -17.27
C ALA A 799 -13.47 -14.03 -17.01
N ALA A 800 -12.91 -14.10 -15.81
CA ALA A 800 -11.66 -13.46 -15.41
C ALA A 800 -10.81 -14.44 -14.60
N GLU A 801 -9.53 -14.12 -14.45
CA GLU A 801 -8.59 -14.89 -13.65
C GLU A 801 -8.69 -14.53 -12.17
N GLY A 802 -8.28 -15.45 -11.29
CA GLY A 802 -8.15 -15.17 -9.87
C GLY A 802 -7.90 -16.41 -9.02
N LEU A 803 -7.62 -16.18 -7.75
CA LEU A 803 -7.09 -17.22 -6.85
C LEU A 803 -8.18 -17.97 -6.07
N GLY A 804 -9.42 -17.47 -6.05
CA GLY A 804 -10.54 -18.17 -5.42
C GLY A 804 -10.41 -18.40 -3.91
N HIS A 805 -9.56 -17.65 -3.21
CA HIS A 805 -9.36 -17.82 -1.77
C HIS A 805 -10.56 -17.35 -0.95
N ILE A 806 -10.73 -17.95 0.23
CA ILE A 806 -11.79 -17.60 1.18
C ILE A 806 -11.24 -16.58 2.18
N ARG A 807 -11.96 -15.47 2.39
CA ARG A 807 -11.60 -14.46 3.41
C ARG A 807 -11.47 -15.09 4.79
N ALA A 808 -10.76 -14.45 5.69
CA ALA A 808 -10.66 -14.86 7.10
C ALA A 808 -10.08 -16.28 7.36
N THR A 809 -9.38 -16.88 6.39
CA THR A 809 -8.70 -18.18 6.54
C THR A 809 -7.19 -18.07 6.87
N PRO A 810 -6.54 -19.11 7.42
CA PRO A 810 -5.11 -19.11 7.70
C PRO A 810 -4.26 -19.01 6.44
N GLU A 811 -4.79 -19.52 5.33
CA GLU A 811 -4.18 -19.44 4.02
C GLU A 811 -4.02 -17.98 3.56
N VAL A 812 -5.10 -17.19 3.56
CA VAL A 812 -5.05 -15.78 3.19
C VAL A 812 -4.12 -14.98 4.11
N ARG A 813 -4.09 -15.30 5.40
CA ARG A 813 -3.14 -14.69 6.36
C ARG A 813 -1.69 -14.96 5.98
N ARG A 814 -1.34 -16.22 5.69
CA ARG A 814 0.02 -16.61 5.27
C ARG A 814 0.43 -15.95 3.95
N ILE A 815 -0.48 -15.87 2.98
CA ILE A 815 -0.26 -15.15 1.71
C ILE A 815 -0.03 -13.65 1.97
N GLY A 816 -0.88 -13.03 2.80
CA GLY A 816 -0.74 -11.63 3.20
C GLY A 816 0.62 -11.30 3.83
N PHE A 817 1.18 -12.20 4.64
CA PHE A 817 2.52 -12.01 5.23
C PHE A 817 3.64 -12.02 4.20
N VAL A 818 3.50 -12.79 3.12
CA VAL A 818 4.42 -12.76 1.98
C VAL A 818 4.22 -11.50 1.15
N PHE A 819 2.96 -11.07 0.94
CA PHE A 819 2.64 -9.82 0.24
C PHE A 819 3.22 -8.61 0.95
N SER A 820 3.20 -8.57 2.29
CA SER A 820 3.88 -7.54 3.07
C SER A 820 5.35 -7.40 2.67
N ALA A 821 6.08 -8.52 2.59
CA ALA A 821 7.50 -8.51 2.24
C ALA A 821 7.74 -8.08 0.79
N ILE A 822 6.81 -8.40 -0.12
CA ILE A 822 6.85 -7.94 -1.52
C ILE A 822 6.66 -6.43 -1.58
N LEU A 823 5.68 -5.87 -0.87
CA LEU A 823 5.27 -4.46 -0.96
C LEU A 823 6.29 -3.48 -0.35
N GLU A 824 7.08 -3.91 0.64
CA GLU A 824 7.98 -3.05 1.41
C GLU A 824 8.94 -2.13 0.60
N PRO A 825 9.52 -2.53 -0.55
CA PRO A 825 10.31 -1.62 -1.38
C PRO A 825 9.52 -0.43 -1.98
N GLY A 826 8.20 -0.52 -2.02
CA GLY A 826 7.29 0.58 -2.37
C GLY A 826 6.56 1.18 -1.16
N ASP A 827 6.87 0.74 0.06
CA ASP A 827 6.21 1.20 1.28
C ASP A 827 7.03 2.34 1.94
N PRO A 828 6.43 3.49 2.25
CA PRO A 828 7.07 4.56 3.04
C PRO A 828 7.78 4.07 4.31
N ILE A 829 7.28 3.00 4.94
CA ILE A 829 7.85 2.46 6.18
C ILE A 829 9.33 2.06 6.02
N ALA A 830 9.73 1.58 4.84
CA ALA A 830 11.10 1.15 4.58
C ALA A 830 12.10 2.32 4.54
N TYR A 831 11.61 3.54 4.27
CA TYR A 831 12.42 4.75 4.11
C TYR A 831 12.45 5.61 5.38
N ALA A 832 11.52 5.40 6.31
CA ALA A 832 11.26 6.27 7.46
C ALA A 832 12.48 6.47 8.38
N ARG A 833 13.27 5.42 8.64
CA ARG A 833 14.51 5.53 9.42
C ARG A 833 15.52 6.49 8.78
N GLY A 834 15.51 6.54 7.45
CA GLY A 834 16.32 7.43 6.63
C GLY A 834 15.95 8.90 6.72
N PHE A 835 14.77 9.25 7.24
CA PHE A 835 14.36 10.64 7.34
C PHE A 835 15.20 11.42 8.35
N THR A 836 15.52 10.85 9.51
CA THR A 836 16.26 11.58 10.55
C THR A 836 17.40 10.81 11.19
N GLU A 837 17.20 9.53 11.54
CA GLU A 837 18.14 8.78 12.37
C GLU A 837 19.28 8.14 11.58
N GLU A 838 18.95 7.48 10.48
CA GLU A 838 19.88 6.66 9.70
C GLU A 838 19.71 6.91 8.19
N PRO A 839 20.10 8.10 7.66
CA PRO A 839 20.04 8.40 6.23
C PRO A 839 20.58 7.25 5.37
N LEU A 840 19.85 6.91 4.31
CA LEU A 840 20.10 5.69 3.53
C LEU A 840 21.48 5.70 2.84
N PRO A 841 22.18 4.55 2.77
CA PRO A 841 23.47 4.47 2.08
C PRO A 841 23.38 4.90 0.62
N GLY A 842 24.11 5.95 0.24
CA GLY A 842 24.12 6.49 -1.13
C GLY A 842 23.43 7.85 -1.27
N THR A 843 22.75 8.32 -0.24
CA THR A 843 22.29 9.72 -0.12
C THR A 843 23.42 10.62 0.42
N ASN A 844 23.15 11.92 0.55
CA ASN A 844 24.09 12.91 1.09
C ASN A 844 24.38 12.76 2.60
N GLY A 845 23.73 11.80 3.27
CA GLY A 845 23.93 11.51 4.69
C GLY A 845 23.36 12.55 5.66
N GLN A 846 22.56 13.51 5.17
CA GLN A 846 21.88 14.51 6.00
C GLN A 846 20.47 14.06 6.36
N PRO A 847 19.97 14.41 7.57
CA PRO A 847 18.55 14.33 7.89
C PRO A 847 17.71 15.14 6.90
N ARG A 848 16.49 14.68 6.66
CA ARG A 848 15.42 15.35 5.94
C ARG A 848 14.59 16.22 6.87
N ASN A 849 13.96 17.23 6.28
CA ASN A 849 12.90 18.00 6.90
C ASN A 849 11.57 17.45 6.36
N VAL A 850 10.87 16.65 7.18
CA VAL A 850 9.61 15.99 6.79
C VAL A 850 8.52 16.31 7.81
N LEU A 851 7.38 16.82 7.33
CA LEU A 851 6.17 17.01 8.10
C LEU A 851 5.11 15.97 7.68
N VAL A 852 4.96 14.91 8.48
CA VAL A 852 3.95 13.86 8.25
C VAL A 852 2.59 14.34 8.77
N VAL A 853 1.57 14.34 7.90
CA VAL A 853 0.25 14.89 8.25
C VAL A 853 -0.87 13.85 8.07
N PRO A 854 -0.98 12.83 8.95
CA PRO A 854 -2.15 11.96 8.98
C PRO A 854 -3.36 12.72 9.53
N THR A 855 -4.56 12.36 9.09
CA THR A 855 -5.81 12.90 9.64
C THR A 855 -6.45 11.88 10.60
N PRO A 856 -6.92 12.31 11.79
CA PRO A 856 -7.68 11.43 12.68
C PRO A 856 -8.86 10.80 11.94
N GLY A 857 -9.07 9.50 12.15
CA GLY A 857 -10.21 8.76 11.59
C GLY A 857 -10.18 8.52 10.09
N ASP A 858 -9.05 8.73 9.43
CA ASP A 858 -8.89 8.29 8.04
C ASP A 858 -9.05 6.76 7.96
N THR A 859 -10.07 6.30 7.23
CA THR A 859 -10.31 4.88 6.93
C THR A 859 -9.84 4.47 5.53
N ILE A 860 -9.34 5.41 4.73
CA ILE A 860 -8.84 5.18 3.37
C ILE A 860 -7.34 4.87 3.41
N VAL A 861 -6.52 5.76 3.98
CA VAL A 861 -5.11 5.49 4.30
C VAL A 861 -4.99 5.57 5.81
N ASN A 862 -5.20 4.42 6.46
CA ASN A 862 -5.58 4.37 7.87
C ASN A 862 -4.64 5.19 8.77
N ALA A 863 -5.20 6.02 9.66
CA ALA A 863 -4.42 6.90 10.54
C ALA A 863 -3.31 6.16 11.33
N SER A 864 -3.53 4.89 11.68
CA SER A 864 -2.53 4.00 12.28
C SER A 864 -1.22 3.93 11.50
N THR A 865 -1.28 3.96 10.17
CA THR A 865 -0.11 3.79 9.29
C THR A 865 0.74 5.07 9.23
N GLY A 866 0.11 6.25 9.24
CA GLY A 866 0.84 7.52 9.39
C GLY A 866 1.51 7.67 10.77
N VAL A 867 0.86 7.20 11.84
CA VAL A 867 1.48 7.11 13.17
C VAL A 867 2.62 6.09 13.18
N ALA A 868 2.47 4.95 12.51
CA ALA A 868 3.54 3.95 12.35
C ALA A 868 4.74 4.52 11.58
N LEU A 869 4.53 5.38 10.59
CA LEU A 869 5.59 6.07 9.87
C LEU A 869 6.40 7.00 10.81
N ALA A 870 5.72 7.78 11.65
CA ALA A 870 6.39 8.62 12.66
C ALA A 870 7.13 7.78 13.72
N ARG A 871 6.58 6.63 14.11
CA ARG A 871 7.24 5.65 14.99
C ARG A 871 8.50 5.08 14.34
N ALA A 872 8.42 4.70 13.07
CA ALA A 872 9.53 4.17 12.29
C ALA A 872 10.65 5.20 12.10
N ALA A 873 10.31 6.47 11.92
CA ALA A 873 11.26 7.58 11.87
C ALA A 873 11.92 7.91 13.23
N GLY A 874 11.42 7.34 14.33
CA GLY A 874 11.96 7.51 15.68
C GLY A 874 11.41 8.72 16.43
N TRP A 875 10.32 9.34 15.96
CA TRP A 875 9.76 10.55 16.56
C TRP A 875 8.83 10.27 17.74
N ILE A 876 8.42 9.00 17.91
CA ILE A 876 7.62 8.51 19.04
C ILE A 876 8.55 7.73 19.97
N PRO A 877 9.04 8.34 21.07
CA PRO A 877 9.98 7.70 21.97
C PRO A 877 9.31 6.64 22.86
N ASP A 878 10.03 5.54 23.09
CA ASP A 878 9.68 4.51 24.08
C ASP A 878 10.15 4.90 25.49
N ALA A 879 9.61 6.00 26.00
CA ALA A 879 9.86 6.49 27.35
C ALA A 879 8.61 7.15 27.91
N VAL A 880 8.47 7.14 29.24
CA VAL A 880 7.33 7.80 29.92
C VAL A 880 7.34 9.29 29.63
N ASP A 881 6.28 9.78 28.99
CA ASP A 881 6.02 11.19 28.80
C ASP A 881 5.35 11.75 30.08
N PRO A 882 5.92 12.81 30.70
CA PRO A 882 5.37 13.37 31.93
C PRO A 882 3.97 13.99 31.77
N ARG A 883 3.52 14.30 30.55
CA ARG A 883 2.16 14.80 30.27
C ARG A 883 1.11 13.73 30.51
N TYR A 884 1.42 12.47 30.17
CA TYR A 884 0.45 11.36 30.15
C TYR A 884 0.70 10.33 31.24
N GLY A 885 1.94 10.25 31.78
CA GLY A 885 2.32 9.24 32.78
C GLY A 885 2.58 7.85 32.19
N MET A 886 2.66 7.75 30.87
CA MET A 886 2.94 6.56 30.06
C MET A 886 3.73 6.97 28.81
N SER A 887 4.16 6.03 27.96
CA SER A 887 4.79 6.40 26.68
C SER A 887 3.79 7.09 25.75
N ILE A 888 4.28 7.91 24.83
CA ILE A 888 3.42 8.53 23.80
C ILE A 888 2.69 7.46 22.99
N ASP A 889 3.40 6.37 22.70
CA ASP A 889 2.89 5.26 21.92
C ASP A 889 1.72 4.55 22.62
N GLN A 890 1.88 4.22 23.90
CA GLN A 890 0.80 3.65 24.73
C GLN A 890 -0.38 4.61 24.83
N TRP A 891 -0.13 5.92 25.01
CA TRP A 891 -1.18 6.92 25.07
C TRP A 891 -2.00 7.00 23.77
N LEU A 892 -1.35 6.92 22.61
CA LEU A 892 -2.03 6.88 21.30
C LEU A 892 -2.93 5.64 21.14
N VAL A 893 -2.51 4.48 21.67
CA VAL A 893 -3.33 3.26 21.71
C VAL A 893 -4.51 3.45 22.66
N GLU A 894 -4.27 3.82 23.92
CA GLU A 894 -5.30 3.95 24.96
C GLU A 894 -6.33 5.02 24.60
N ARG A 895 -5.93 6.08 23.90
CA ARG A 895 -6.83 7.12 23.41
C ARG A 895 -7.56 6.75 22.12
N LYS A 896 -7.38 5.54 21.57
CA LYS A 896 -7.98 5.06 20.32
C LYS A 896 -7.64 5.93 19.10
N VAL A 897 -6.51 6.66 19.15
CA VAL A 897 -6.03 7.47 18.02
C VAL A 897 -5.52 6.55 16.90
N ILE A 898 -4.85 5.45 17.25
CA ILE A 898 -4.34 4.46 16.29
C ILE A 898 -5.50 3.67 15.66
N GLN A 899 -6.49 3.25 16.45
CA GLN A 899 -7.66 2.54 15.92
C GLN A 899 -8.46 3.44 14.96
N GLY A 900 -8.76 4.67 15.39
CA GLY A 900 -9.29 5.72 14.52
C GLY A 900 -10.69 5.44 13.96
N LEU A 901 -11.58 4.81 14.73
CA LEU A 901 -12.96 4.54 14.33
C LEU A 901 -13.93 5.13 15.36
N GLU A 902 -14.58 6.26 15.05
CA GLU A 902 -15.44 6.95 16.01
C GLU A 902 -16.68 6.15 16.35
N GLN A 903 -17.26 5.41 15.39
CA GLN A 903 -18.50 4.68 15.63
C GLN A 903 -18.34 3.54 16.65
N TYR A 904 -17.10 3.12 16.92
CA TYR A 904 -16.75 2.09 17.89
C TYR A 904 -15.89 2.65 19.05
N GLY A 905 -15.63 3.96 19.06
CA GLY A 905 -14.81 4.63 20.06
C GLY A 905 -15.58 4.96 21.34
N PRO A 906 -14.88 5.28 22.44
CA PRO A 906 -15.51 5.59 23.72
C PRO A 906 -15.99 7.05 23.84
N TYR A 907 -15.75 7.89 22.83
CA TYR A 907 -15.93 9.34 22.93
C TYR A 907 -17.23 9.82 22.29
N ILE A 908 -17.84 10.79 22.96
CA ILE A 908 -19.06 11.45 22.54
C ILE A 908 -18.82 12.96 22.58
N CYS A 909 -19.07 13.65 21.48
CA CYS A 909 -18.91 15.10 21.38
C CYS A 909 -20.09 15.84 22.02
N ALA A 910 -19.99 17.17 22.18
CA ALA A 910 -21.02 17.96 22.88
C ALA A 910 -22.42 17.89 22.25
N ASN A 911 -22.50 17.56 20.95
CA ASN A 911 -23.75 17.34 20.22
C ASN A 911 -24.41 15.97 20.54
N GLY A 912 -23.75 15.09 21.29
CA GLY A 912 -24.24 13.76 21.65
C GLY A 912 -23.92 12.66 20.63
N GLU A 913 -23.20 13.00 19.55
CA GLU A 913 -22.77 12.05 18.52
C GLU A 913 -21.41 11.43 18.86
N PRO A 914 -21.12 10.20 18.39
CA PRO A 914 -19.77 9.64 18.44
C PRO A 914 -18.77 10.56 17.75
N CYS A 915 -17.58 10.67 18.33
CA CYS A 915 -16.50 11.40 17.70
C CYS A 915 -15.12 10.84 18.05
N LEU A 916 -14.10 11.33 17.35
CA LEU A 916 -12.71 10.95 17.57
C LEU A 916 -12.08 11.78 18.68
N PHE A 917 -10.98 11.27 19.23
CA PHE A 917 -10.12 12.00 20.16
C PHE A 917 -9.21 12.97 19.38
N ASP A 918 -9.18 14.24 19.79
CA ASP A 918 -8.26 15.23 19.22
C ASP A 918 -6.92 15.18 19.97
N ALA A 919 -5.95 14.49 19.38
CA ALA A 919 -4.64 14.29 19.97
C ALA A 919 -3.74 15.53 19.95
N ASP A 920 -3.93 16.40 18.96
CA ASP A 920 -3.02 17.54 18.72
C ASP A 920 -3.63 18.88 19.14
N ASP A 921 -4.95 18.98 19.24
CA ASP A 921 -5.68 20.18 19.71
C ASP A 921 -5.13 21.44 19.02
N LEU A 922 -4.97 21.38 17.68
CA LEU A 922 -4.27 22.43 16.91
C LEU A 922 -5.02 23.76 16.97
N ASP A 923 -6.36 23.68 17.02
CA ASP A 923 -7.31 24.78 17.12
C ASP A 923 -7.45 25.33 18.55
N ARG A 924 -7.10 24.53 19.57
CA ARG A 924 -7.25 24.83 21.01
C ARG A 924 -8.72 24.92 21.44
N GLY A 925 -9.54 23.99 20.95
CA GLY A 925 -10.98 23.89 21.23
C GLY A 925 -11.82 25.05 20.67
N ARG A 926 -11.44 25.56 19.49
CA ARG A 926 -12.12 26.66 18.77
C ARG A 926 -12.97 26.19 17.61
N ASP A 927 -12.77 24.96 17.14
CA ASP A 927 -13.51 24.32 16.06
C ASP A 927 -15.00 24.12 16.37
N GLY A 928 -15.41 24.31 17.63
CA GLY A 928 -16.79 24.18 18.08
C GLY A 928 -17.27 22.74 18.18
N THR A 929 -16.38 21.76 18.08
CA THR A 929 -16.70 20.34 18.19
C THR A 929 -16.78 19.87 19.64
N ASP A 930 -16.08 20.57 20.55
CA ASP A 930 -15.82 20.15 21.93
C ASP A 930 -15.27 18.70 22.00
N ALA A 931 -14.48 18.30 20.99
CA ALA A 931 -13.85 17.00 20.95
C ALA A 931 -12.96 16.77 22.19
N PRO A 932 -12.97 15.57 22.79
CA PRO A 932 -12.08 15.27 23.90
C PRO A 932 -10.62 15.35 23.49
N SER A 933 -9.81 16.03 24.31
CA SER A 933 -8.37 16.16 24.15
C SER A 933 -7.65 16.15 25.52
N ASP A 934 -6.36 15.85 25.50
CA ASP A 934 -5.45 15.98 26.65
C ASP A 934 -4.45 17.12 26.40
N ALA A 935 -3.31 17.13 27.11
CA ALA A 935 -2.19 17.97 26.72
C ALA A 935 -1.79 17.68 25.25
N PRO A 936 -1.69 18.69 24.37
CA PRO A 936 -1.42 18.50 22.94
C PRO A 936 -0.19 17.66 22.66
N LEU A 937 -0.28 16.71 21.72
CA LEU A 937 0.82 15.85 21.30
C LEU A 937 1.90 16.64 20.54
N ARG A 938 1.55 17.19 19.37
CA ARG A 938 2.35 18.09 18.50
C ARG A 938 3.82 17.69 18.37
N LEU A 939 4.07 16.52 17.80
CA LEU A 939 5.42 15.95 17.69
C LEU A 939 6.33 16.81 16.80
N THR A 940 7.48 17.21 17.34
CA THR A 940 8.51 17.94 16.59
C THR A 940 9.88 17.37 16.93
N GLN A 941 10.64 17.01 15.91
CA GLN A 941 12.01 16.52 15.98
C GLN A 941 12.96 17.53 15.35
N SER A 942 13.94 18.02 16.11
CA SER A 942 15.01 18.86 15.56
C SER A 942 16.17 18.00 15.05
N SER A 943 16.78 18.43 13.95
CA SER A 943 17.96 17.81 13.36
C SER A 943 19.02 18.87 13.01
N SER A 944 20.13 18.45 12.40
CA SER A 944 21.11 19.38 11.84
C SER A 944 20.62 20.11 10.59
N SER A 945 19.58 19.59 9.92
CA SER A 945 19.04 20.13 8.67
C SER A 945 17.84 21.05 8.88
N GLY A 946 17.14 20.94 10.01
CA GLY A 946 15.92 21.69 10.29
C GLY A 946 14.99 20.95 11.24
N LEU A 947 13.70 21.01 10.98
CA LEU A 947 12.65 20.39 11.78
C LEU A 947 11.94 19.33 10.96
N SER A 948 11.68 18.18 11.58
CA SER A 948 10.70 17.19 11.14
C SER A 948 9.61 17.07 12.20
N GLY A 949 8.47 16.47 11.87
CA GLY A 949 7.41 16.30 12.84
C GLY A 949 6.17 15.61 12.30
N MET A 950 5.21 15.39 13.20
CA MET A 950 3.89 14.89 12.86
C MET A 950 2.83 15.86 13.36
N ARG A 951 1.81 16.11 12.55
CA ARG A 951 0.62 16.89 12.91
C ARG A 951 -0.63 16.12 12.55
N LEU A 952 -1.61 16.10 13.45
CA LEU A 952 -2.89 15.41 13.33
C LEU A 952 -4.03 16.44 13.25
N PRO A 953 -4.24 17.14 12.12
CA PRO A 953 -5.31 18.12 12.00
C PRO A 953 -6.68 17.46 12.19
N TYR A 954 -7.44 17.93 13.18
CA TYR A 954 -8.79 17.45 13.46
C TYR A 954 -9.80 18.12 12.53
N VAL A 955 -9.98 17.52 11.35
CA VAL A 955 -10.76 18.09 10.25
C VAL A 955 -12.27 17.81 10.40
N SER A 956 -12.62 16.69 11.03
CA SER A 956 -14.00 16.18 11.16
C SER A 956 -14.12 15.29 12.39
N GLN A 957 -15.26 15.39 13.08
CA GLN A 957 -15.58 14.54 14.24
C GLN A 957 -15.64 13.05 13.90
N ARG A 958 -15.96 12.71 12.65
CA ARG A 958 -16.15 11.34 12.13
C ARG A 958 -15.02 10.89 11.21
N GLY A 959 -13.88 11.57 11.31
CA GLY A 959 -12.74 11.32 10.46
C GLY A 959 -12.83 11.99 9.10
N SER A 960 -11.68 12.07 8.45
CA SER A 960 -11.52 12.63 7.11
C SER A 960 -10.33 11.99 6.42
N HIS A 961 -10.40 11.88 5.10
CA HIS A 961 -9.25 11.52 4.29
C HIS A 961 -8.55 12.79 3.80
N GLY A 962 -7.60 13.29 4.60
CA GLY A 962 -6.90 14.55 4.32
C GLY A 962 -7.78 15.80 4.48
N PHE A 963 -7.33 16.89 3.84
CA PHE A 963 -7.98 18.20 3.78
C PHE A 963 -7.61 18.84 2.44
N VAL A 964 -8.47 19.70 1.88
CA VAL A 964 -8.21 20.30 0.56
C VAL A 964 -8.50 21.80 0.56
N THR A 965 -9.77 22.19 0.42
CA THR A 965 -10.15 23.58 0.17
C THR A 965 -10.43 24.36 1.45
N PRO A 966 -10.23 25.70 1.44
CA PRO A 966 -10.60 26.58 2.55
C PRO A 966 -12.07 26.42 2.97
N ARG A 967 -12.34 26.51 4.27
CA ARG A 967 -13.67 26.50 4.88
C ARG A 967 -13.84 27.70 5.82
N PRO A 968 -13.89 28.93 5.28
CA PRO A 968 -13.91 30.16 6.08
C PRO A 968 -15.19 30.33 6.93
N SER A 969 -16.22 29.52 6.67
CA SER A 969 -17.45 29.49 7.46
C SER A 969 -17.36 28.65 8.73
N ASP A 970 -16.36 27.75 8.81
CA ASP A 970 -16.17 26.89 9.98
C ASP A 970 -15.72 27.74 11.19
N PRO A 971 -16.08 27.38 12.44
CA PRO A 971 -15.63 28.11 13.63
C PRO A 971 -14.10 28.22 13.76
N PHE A 972 -13.40 27.20 13.25
CA PHE A 972 -11.97 27.18 13.01
C PHE A 972 -11.70 26.48 11.68
N ASP A 973 -11.06 27.15 10.72
CA ASP A 973 -10.79 26.58 9.40
C ASP A 973 -9.53 25.71 9.43
N THR A 974 -9.70 24.46 9.85
CA THR A 974 -8.60 23.48 9.95
C THR A 974 -7.93 23.22 8.60
N ALA A 975 -8.66 23.31 7.48
CA ALA A 975 -8.11 23.08 6.15
C ALA A 975 -7.15 24.21 5.74
N THR A 976 -7.56 25.47 5.92
CA THR A 976 -6.68 26.63 5.71
C THR A 976 -5.51 26.62 6.69
N PHE A 977 -5.74 26.30 7.96
CA PHE A 977 -4.69 26.18 8.97
C PHE A 977 -3.59 25.20 8.53
N ALA A 978 -3.98 23.96 8.16
CA ALA A 978 -3.03 22.91 7.82
C ALA A 978 -2.28 23.24 6.51
N THR A 979 -2.98 23.74 5.49
CA THR A 979 -2.37 24.14 4.22
C THR A 979 -1.39 25.31 4.40
N MET A 980 -1.74 26.32 5.20
CA MET A 980 -0.83 27.45 5.49
C MET A 980 0.32 27.08 6.43
N GLN A 981 0.12 26.10 7.32
CA GLN A 981 1.21 25.53 8.12
C GLN A 981 2.26 24.89 7.21
N ILE A 982 1.83 24.07 6.25
CA ILE A 982 2.72 23.46 5.25
C ILE A 982 3.39 24.53 4.38
N ALA A 983 2.65 25.51 3.87
CA ALA A 983 3.21 26.57 3.04
C ALA A 983 4.24 27.42 3.80
N SER A 984 3.99 27.70 5.09
CA SER A 984 4.96 28.41 5.96
C SER A 984 6.19 27.56 6.26
N TYR A 985 6.00 26.26 6.49
CA TYR A 985 7.09 25.31 6.70
C TYR A 985 8.02 25.25 5.47
N PHE A 986 7.46 25.17 4.27
CA PHE A 986 8.20 25.24 3.01
C PHE A 986 8.91 26.58 2.78
N ALA A 987 8.24 27.70 3.07
CA ALA A 987 8.86 29.02 2.96
C ALA A 987 10.08 29.20 3.88
N SER A 988 10.16 28.43 4.97
CA SER A 988 11.30 28.40 5.88
C SER A 988 12.39 27.38 5.49
N GLY A 989 12.23 26.63 4.39
CA GLY A 989 13.08 25.49 4.05
C GLY A 989 13.03 24.37 5.09
N GLY A 990 11.88 24.21 5.76
CA GLY A 990 11.68 23.23 6.82
C GLY A 990 12.35 23.56 8.16
N THR A 991 12.78 24.81 8.37
CA THR A 991 13.47 25.22 9.62
C THR A 991 12.54 25.76 10.71
N GLU A 992 11.29 26.11 10.36
CA GLU A 992 10.27 26.59 11.29
C GLU A 992 8.94 25.84 11.09
N LEU A 993 8.37 25.34 12.19
CA LEU A 993 7.04 24.71 12.22
C LEU A 993 6.15 25.47 13.20
N SER A 994 5.12 26.14 12.69
CA SER A 994 4.26 27.05 13.46
C SER A 994 2.90 26.44 13.77
N ASP A 995 2.49 26.51 15.04
CA ASP A 995 1.15 26.13 15.51
C ASP A 995 0.36 27.38 15.98
N GLN A 996 0.58 28.52 15.31
CA GLN A 996 -0.13 29.77 15.61
C GLN A 996 -1.51 29.78 14.97
N LEU A 997 -2.51 30.19 15.74
CA LEU A 997 -3.92 30.11 15.34
C LEU A 997 -4.25 31.02 14.15
N CYS A 998 -3.51 32.11 13.94
CA CYS A 998 -3.65 32.99 12.77
C CYS A 998 -3.38 32.31 11.41
N LEU A 999 -2.95 31.04 11.40
CA LEU A 999 -2.83 30.25 10.19
C LEU A 999 -4.21 29.88 9.63
N GLU A 1000 -5.25 29.77 10.47
CA GLU A 1000 -6.62 29.38 10.07
C GLU A 1000 -7.25 30.34 9.05
N ASP A 1001 -6.88 31.61 9.08
CA ASP A 1001 -7.39 32.66 8.21
C ASP A 1001 -6.25 33.41 7.48
N ALA A 1002 -5.03 32.87 7.62
CA ALA A 1002 -3.81 33.44 7.08
C ALA A 1002 -3.55 34.91 7.51
N SER A 1003 -4.02 35.30 8.70
CA SER A 1003 -3.84 36.63 9.30
C SER A 1003 -2.47 36.84 9.96
N CYS A 1004 -1.61 35.82 10.00
CA CYS A 1004 -0.29 35.92 10.60
C CYS A 1004 0.57 37.01 9.94
N GLU A 1005 1.33 37.77 10.74
CA GLU A 1005 2.07 38.96 10.28
C GLU A 1005 3.11 38.67 9.18
N TRP A 1006 3.64 37.44 9.10
CA TRP A 1006 4.62 37.03 8.09
C TRP A 1006 4.00 36.47 6.80
N ILE A 1007 2.69 36.25 6.79
CA ILE A 1007 1.96 35.76 5.61
C ILE A 1007 1.46 36.98 4.83
N PRO A 1008 1.66 37.04 3.49
CA PRO A 1008 1.09 38.10 2.67
C PRO A 1008 -0.43 38.22 2.84
N GLN A 1009 -0.93 39.44 3.01
CA GLN A 1009 -2.35 39.72 3.31
C GLN A 1009 -3.15 40.00 2.04
N LEU A 1010 -4.44 39.66 2.03
CA LEU A 1010 -5.33 39.95 0.90
C LEU A 1010 -5.49 41.47 0.70
N PRO A 1011 -5.68 41.94 -0.55
CA PRO A 1011 -5.88 43.36 -0.83
C PRO A 1011 -7.11 43.94 -0.13
N GLY A 1012 -6.92 44.84 0.84
CA GLY A 1012 -7.99 45.50 1.58
C GLY A 1012 -8.08 45.10 3.05
N ASP A 1013 -7.43 44.02 3.46
CA ASP A 1013 -7.25 43.65 4.85
C ASP A 1013 -6.15 44.51 5.47
N THR A 1014 -6.55 45.56 6.19
CA THR A 1014 -5.58 46.36 6.95
C THR A 1014 -5.14 45.59 8.18
N ALA A 1015 -3.84 45.33 8.31
CA ALA A 1015 -3.21 44.85 9.53
C ALA A 1015 -3.64 45.71 10.73
N GLY A 1016 -4.38 45.13 11.68
CA GLY A 1016 -4.68 45.75 12.98
C GLY A 1016 -6.15 45.97 13.34
N GLY A 1017 -7.04 45.03 13.04
CA GLY A 1017 -8.31 44.92 13.75
C GLY A 1017 -8.36 43.60 14.51
N ASP A 1018 -8.29 43.64 15.85
CA ASP A 1018 -8.70 42.49 16.68
C ASP A 1018 -10.10 42.04 16.21
N ARG A 1019 -10.18 40.88 15.56
CA ARG A 1019 -11.41 40.10 15.39
C ARG A 1019 -11.39 38.95 16.39
#